data_AF-Q07Y99-F1
#
_entry.id   AF-Q07Y99-F1
#
_cell.length_a   1.000
_cell.length_b   1.000
_cell.length_c   1.000
_cell.angle_alpha   90.00
_cell.angle_beta   90.00
_cell.angle_gamma   90.00
#
_symmetry.space_group_name_H-M   'P 1'
#
loop_
_entity.id
_entity.type
_entity.pdbx_description
1 polymer ?
#
loop_
_entity_poly.entity_id
_entity_poly.type
_entity_poly.pdbx_seq_one_letter_code
_entity_poly.pdbx_strand_id
1 'polypeptide(L)'
;MKFRLWIVLVAILFVALTGGLYFNQQLADPIASTPSPASKTLDNQIQTPSEPVQETDATAIAVTNFAVCKTLLQNNDKHSGNWARDHYLSWDKYLNDYSLDDVTMVTDKLLNSNFAVMFRVEQLRKDSTLAQFNQKATKDVKQELIKQGHELSGFFAGIKMSKKVPAPEFENLSSLSATEQQSVFITTPPSIDDAAALMLDEHVSNQTIISLLAHIDNLNASVGFDKLDTISVLDYAIDASRAEVVSYLFKRGVEPSKDAYMGSSMEWALSRLMVGDANKADAAAIVQQLQGKQANARFNQQDSSLVEGFFPRQYYRFEPAEIALIQQQYGLDLLQIGARDELSISDEHPLLLELLAQQQAYTEKALKVSDLAKVLPQCRNTIDKVNAKWQPKDAYLLIGQADKTYTDNPDKTIEQLAKVDPSLVDCMLKRVGDYQRRQQFISNLDPIFRLLSEGKVIDFIDSILAKPLNDANKNWVFSQALEFDSHFYDDLFNSELFVDPIQYFDFNDRMFSVDFLTGLEESSYDLHGHDYRGKTLLFYAVVKGNVDIIKRLVDDKFPFIINDTDPQLSKGLDPLHVALSIEPWQFKPEDAVEKVDLLMRYQPKIDEFHLRRMGLIKLKYPDVYQQIISAYPQLKVVDDNALPLSICGYS
;
A
#
# COMPACT_ATOMS: atom_id res chain seq x y z
N MET A 1 -4.35 27.49 43.73
CA MET A 1 -4.01 28.24 42.49
C MET A 1 -2.71 29.08 42.56
N LYS A 2 -1.99 29.18 43.70
CA LYS A 2 -0.75 29.99 43.80
C LYS A 2 0.58 29.21 43.65
N PHE A 3 0.53 27.88 43.51
CA PHE A 3 1.74 27.05 43.42
C PHE A 3 2.21 26.75 41.97
N ARG A 4 1.31 26.89 40.99
CA ARG A 4 1.64 26.66 39.56
C ARG A 4 2.28 27.87 38.85
N LEU A 5 2.16 29.08 39.42
CA LEU A 5 2.71 30.30 38.83
C LEU A 5 4.21 30.48 39.11
N TRP A 6 4.74 29.86 40.18
CA TRP A 6 6.16 29.97 40.55
C TRP A 6 7.08 29.05 39.73
N ILE A 7 6.59 27.89 39.30
CA ILE A 7 7.40 26.92 38.53
C ILE A 7 7.66 27.42 37.10
N VAL A 8 6.70 28.14 36.51
CA VAL A 8 6.82 28.69 35.14
C VAL A 8 7.79 29.87 35.09
N LEU A 9 7.83 30.71 36.14
CA LEU A 9 8.75 31.87 36.19
C LEU A 9 10.22 31.47 36.43
N VAL A 10 10.48 30.39 37.17
CA VAL A 10 11.84 29.88 37.39
C VAL A 10 12.42 29.21 36.13
N ALA A 11 11.57 28.55 35.32
CA ALA A 11 11.99 27.94 34.07
C ALA A 11 12.38 28.97 32.99
N ILE A 12 11.65 30.09 32.90
CA ILE A 12 11.91 31.14 31.89
C ILE A 12 13.19 31.94 32.21
N LEU A 13 13.47 32.18 33.51
CA LEU A 13 14.69 32.87 33.93
C LEU A 13 15.97 32.01 33.78
N PHE A 14 15.85 30.68 33.84
CA PHE A 14 17.00 29.78 33.67
C PHE A 14 17.44 29.65 32.21
N VAL A 15 16.49 29.64 31.26
CA VAL A 15 16.78 29.57 29.81
C VAL A 15 17.46 30.85 29.30
N ALA A 16 17.08 32.01 29.85
CA ALA A 16 17.72 33.29 29.50
C ALA A 16 19.16 33.43 30.02
N LEU A 17 19.49 32.82 31.17
CA LEU A 17 20.82 32.91 31.77
C LEU A 17 21.83 31.92 31.18
N THR A 18 21.40 30.75 30.68
CA THR A 18 22.29 29.79 30.01
C THR A 18 22.52 30.11 28.53
N GLY A 19 21.57 30.80 27.87
CA GLY A 19 21.71 31.21 26.46
C GLY A 19 22.72 32.34 26.23
N GLY A 20 22.88 33.25 27.21
CA GLY A 20 23.78 34.41 27.08
C GLY A 20 25.27 34.13 27.30
N LEU A 21 25.64 32.99 27.88
CA LEU A 21 27.03 32.66 28.22
C LEU A 21 27.71 31.70 27.22
N TYR A 22 26.97 31.11 26.28
CA TYR A 22 27.54 30.17 25.31
C TYR A 22 27.99 30.81 23.98
N PHE A 23 27.65 32.09 23.75
CA PHE A 23 27.91 32.78 22.48
C PHE A 23 29.25 33.50 22.39
N ASN A 24 30.16 33.29 23.36
CA ASN A 24 31.43 34.01 23.35
C ASN A 24 32.57 33.12 23.84
N GLN A 25 32.96 32.10 23.06
CA GLN A 25 34.36 31.69 22.94
C GLN A 25 34.62 30.69 21.80
N GLN A 26 35.53 31.13 20.92
CA GLN A 26 36.49 30.37 20.09
C GLN A 26 36.16 30.05 18.63
N LEU A 27 36.67 30.97 17.79
CA LEU A 27 37.21 30.83 16.44
C LEU A 27 38.65 30.27 16.47
N ALA A 28 39.06 29.65 15.34
CA ALA A 28 40.41 29.25 14.88
C ALA A 28 41.04 28.01 15.57
N ASP A 29 41.59 26.98 14.91
CA ASP A 29 42.24 26.85 13.59
C ASP A 29 42.12 25.42 13.01
N PRO A 30 42.40 25.21 11.71
CA PRO A 30 42.25 23.95 10.99
C PRO A 30 43.46 23.03 11.21
N ILE A 31 43.25 21.79 11.65
CA ILE A 31 44.31 20.78 11.68
C ILE A 31 44.20 19.88 10.47
N ALA A 32 45.25 19.97 9.66
CA ALA A 32 45.51 19.26 8.43
C ALA A 32 45.41 17.74 8.57
N SER A 33 44.74 17.14 7.58
CA SER A 33 44.84 15.75 7.19
C SER A 33 46.28 15.36 6.84
N THR A 34 46.80 14.32 7.49
CA THR A 34 47.94 13.55 6.98
C THR A 34 47.57 12.07 6.93
N PRO A 35 47.82 11.37 5.80
CA PRO A 35 47.51 9.95 5.65
C PRO A 35 48.70 9.09 6.10
N SER A 36 48.43 7.96 6.76
CA SER A 36 49.40 6.88 6.95
C SER A 36 48.73 5.60 7.49
N PRO A 37 49.34 4.41 7.33
CA PRO A 37 49.28 3.61 6.13
C PRO A 37 48.64 2.23 6.39
N ALA A 38 48.54 1.44 5.32
CA ALA A 38 47.94 0.12 5.27
C ALA A 38 48.44 -0.91 6.31
N SER A 39 47.51 -1.84 6.58
CA SER A 39 47.70 -3.20 7.10
C SER A 39 47.75 -3.37 8.62
N LYS A 40 46.66 -3.94 9.15
CA LYS A 40 46.68 -5.03 10.12
C LYS A 40 45.37 -5.81 10.00
N THR A 41 45.50 -7.09 9.63
CA THR A 41 44.51 -8.15 9.80
C THR A 41 43.80 -8.01 11.14
N LEU A 42 42.47 -7.86 11.10
CA LEU A 42 41.65 -7.87 12.30
C LEU A 42 40.84 -9.18 12.33
N ASP A 43 41.41 -10.16 13.04
CA ASP A 43 40.65 -11.18 13.72
C ASP A 43 39.62 -10.48 14.60
N ASN A 44 38.34 -10.47 14.18
CA ASN A 44 37.23 -10.23 15.07
C ASN A 44 36.30 -11.43 14.97
N GLN A 45 36.55 -12.36 15.88
CA GLN A 45 35.62 -13.42 16.27
C GLN A 45 34.29 -12.78 16.66
N ILE A 46 33.32 -12.83 15.75
CA ILE A 46 31.92 -12.75 16.12
C ILE A 46 31.66 -14.02 16.92
N GLN A 47 31.37 -13.87 18.21
CA GLN A 47 30.77 -14.91 19.04
C GLN A 47 29.49 -15.36 18.36
N THR A 48 29.59 -16.44 17.59
CA THR A 48 28.46 -17.29 17.24
C THR A 48 27.96 -17.87 18.55
N PRO A 49 26.68 -17.68 18.94
CA PRO A 49 26.09 -18.56 19.92
C PRO A 49 26.04 -19.95 19.27
N SER A 50 27.02 -20.78 19.57
CA SER A 50 26.98 -22.21 19.29
C SER A 50 26.00 -22.85 20.26
N GLU A 51 24.70 -22.65 19.99
CA GLU A 51 23.71 -23.60 20.46
C GLU A 51 23.98 -24.96 19.79
N PRO A 52 23.93 -26.07 20.55
CA PRO A 52 24.13 -27.39 19.98
C PRO A 52 23.09 -27.61 18.89
N VAL A 53 23.58 -27.97 17.70
CA VAL A 53 22.76 -28.42 16.56
C VAL A 53 22.04 -29.68 17.02
N GLN A 54 20.83 -29.51 17.56
CA GLN A 54 19.83 -30.57 17.51
C GLN A 54 19.51 -30.76 16.03
N GLU A 55 19.81 -31.94 15.50
CA GLU A 55 19.21 -32.42 14.25
C GLU A 55 17.69 -32.31 14.39
N THR A 56 17.13 -31.21 13.91
CA THR A 56 15.69 -31.04 13.80
C THR A 56 15.24 -31.89 12.63
N ASP A 57 14.36 -32.86 12.89
CA ASP A 57 13.67 -33.68 11.90
C ASP A 57 13.19 -32.82 10.71
N ALA A 58 13.95 -32.84 9.61
CA ALA A 58 13.58 -32.14 8.40
C ALA A 58 12.38 -32.87 7.78
N THR A 59 11.25 -32.19 7.69
CA THR A 59 10.04 -32.77 7.11
C THR A 59 10.20 -32.91 5.61
N ALA A 60 10.01 -34.13 5.09
CA ALA A 60 9.95 -34.35 3.65
C ALA A 60 8.74 -33.60 3.05
N ILE A 61 9.00 -32.64 2.17
CA ILE A 61 7.95 -31.85 1.53
C ILE A 61 7.34 -32.59 0.35
N ALA A 62 6.01 -32.72 0.34
CA ALA A 62 5.26 -33.30 -0.77
C ALA A 62 5.22 -32.34 -1.98
N VAL A 63 6.32 -32.27 -2.73
CA VAL A 63 6.49 -31.32 -3.85
C VAL A 63 5.53 -31.50 -5.03
N THR A 64 4.76 -32.60 -5.06
CA THR A 64 3.70 -32.86 -6.05
C THR A 64 2.33 -32.36 -5.62
N ASN A 65 2.16 -31.95 -4.35
CA ASN A 65 0.90 -31.45 -3.83
C ASN A 65 0.82 -29.92 -4.00
N PHE A 66 -0.17 -29.45 -4.75
CA PHE A 66 -0.35 -28.03 -5.04
C PHE A 66 -0.50 -27.17 -3.78
N ALA A 67 -1.34 -27.57 -2.83
CA ALA A 67 -1.62 -26.80 -1.62
C ALA A 67 -0.35 -26.65 -0.77
N VAL A 68 0.36 -27.76 -0.55
CA VAL A 68 1.64 -27.77 0.18
C VAL A 68 2.65 -26.84 -0.50
N CYS A 69 2.78 -26.93 -1.82
CA CYS A 69 3.71 -26.07 -2.56
C CYS A 69 3.32 -24.60 -2.56
N LYS A 70 2.03 -24.26 -2.68
CA LYS A 70 1.54 -22.89 -2.59
C LYS A 70 1.84 -22.30 -1.21
N THR A 71 1.51 -23.02 -0.14
CA THR A 71 1.80 -22.59 1.23
C THR A 71 3.29 -22.43 1.49
N LEU A 72 4.12 -23.37 1.00
CA LEU A 72 5.57 -23.27 1.14
C LEU A 72 6.12 -22.01 0.45
N LEU A 73 5.71 -21.75 -0.80
CA LEU A 73 6.16 -20.57 -1.56
C LEU A 73 5.73 -19.26 -0.88
N GLN A 74 4.47 -19.17 -0.44
CA GLN A 74 3.97 -18.00 0.29
C GLN A 74 4.72 -17.77 1.61
N ASN A 75 4.97 -18.83 2.38
CA ASN A 75 5.71 -18.72 3.62
C ASN A 75 7.19 -18.39 3.37
N ASN A 76 7.80 -18.97 2.34
CA ASN A 76 9.15 -18.60 1.89
C ASN A 76 9.24 -17.11 1.60
N ASP A 77 8.34 -16.57 0.76
CA ASP A 77 8.36 -15.16 0.38
C ASP A 77 8.14 -14.24 1.59
N LYS A 78 7.26 -14.66 2.52
CA LYS A 78 7.05 -13.94 3.79
C LYS A 78 8.31 -13.95 4.67
N HIS A 79 8.93 -15.10 4.88
CA HIS A 79 10.10 -15.23 5.75
C HIS A 79 11.35 -14.58 5.16
N SER A 80 11.60 -14.74 3.86
CA SER A 80 12.71 -14.11 3.15
C SER A 80 12.57 -12.58 3.16
N GLY A 81 11.38 -12.07 2.87
CA GLY A 81 11.08 -10.63 2.93
C GLY A 81 11.14 -10.04 4.34
N ASN A 82 10.65 -10.77 5.35
CA ASN A 82 10.80 -10.37 6.76
C ASN A 82 12.27 -10.30 7.16
N TRP A 83 13.06 -11.33 6.83
CA TRP A 83 14.48 -11.36 7.13
C TRP A 83 15.19 -10.14 6.56
N ALA A 84 14.95 -9.83 5.28
CA ALA A 84 15.58 -8.69 4.63
C ALA A 84 15.20 -7.37 5.34
N ARG A 85 13.93 -7.19 5.73
CA ARG A 85 13.46 -6.00 6.46
C ARG A 85 14.05 -5.88 7.86
N ASP A 86 14.09 -6.98 8.59
CA ASP A 86 14.53 -7.00 10.00
C ASP A 86 16.03 -6.73 10.11
N HIS A 87 16.81 -7.09 9.09
CA HIS A 87 18.27 -6.90 9.06
C HIS A 87 18.69 -5.61 8.32
N TYR A 88 17.81 -5.03 7.49
CA TYR A 88 18.08 -3.86 6.67
C TYR A 88 18.65 -2.65 7.44
N LEU A 89 18.15 -2.39 8.66
CA LEU A 89 18.62 -1.26 9.48
C LEU A 89 20.09 -1.37 9.88
N SER A 90 20.72 -2.53 9.70
CA SER A 90 22.14 -2.77 9.98
C SER A 90 23.03 -2.78 8.74
N TRP A 91 22.48 -2.52 7.55
CA TRP A 91 23.23 -2.65 6.30
C TRP A 91 24.19 -1.48 6.03
N ASP A 92 24.11 -0.40 6.80
CA ASP A 92 25.10 0.68 6.79
C ASP A 92 26.52 0.18 7.12
N LYS A 93 26.65 -0.90 7.91
CA LYS A 93 27.94 -1.54 8.21
C LYS A 93 28.69 -2.02 6.96
N TYR A 94 27.97 -2.36 5.88
CA TYR A 94 28.58 -2.86 4.64
C TYR A 94 29.26 -1.74 3.84
N LEU A 95 28.97 -0.47 4.14
CA LEU A 95 29.65 0.67 3.53
C LEU A 95 31.13 0.78 3.93
N ASN A 96 31.60 -0.02 4.90
CA ASN A 96 33.03 -0.12 5.23
C ASN A 96 33.82 -0.88 4.15
N ASP A 97 33.17 -1.83 3.46
CA ASP A 97 33.82 -2.76 2.53
C ASP A 97 33.28 -2.65 1.09
N TYR A 98 32.09 -2.05 0.91
CA TYR A 98 31.39 -1.92 -0.37
C TYR A 98 31.00 -0.46 -0.65
N SER A 99 30.80 -0.12 -1.91
CA SER A 99 30.37 1.22 -2.29
C SER A 99 28.90 1.48 -1.94
N LEU A 100 28.50 2.75 -1.88
CA LEU A 100 27.09 3.13 -1.70
C LEU A 100 26.22 2.55 -2.82
N ASP A 101 26.73 2.49 -4.05
CA ASP A 101 26.04 1.92 -5.21
C ASP A 101 25.81 0.42 -5.03
N ASP A 102 26.82 -0.33 -4.59
CA ASP A 102 26.70 -1.77 -4.32
C ASP A 102 25.63 -2.06 -3.26
N VAL A 103 25.71 -1.38 -2.11
CA VAL A 103 24.76 -1.61 -1.01
C VAL A 103 23.34 -1.16 -1.40
N THR A 104 23.21 -0.08 -2.17
CA THR A 104 21.91 0.37 -2.72
C THR A 104 21.31 -0.71 -3.62
N MET A 105 22.07 -1.25 -4.57
CA MET A 105 21.56 -2.24 -5.52
C MET A 105 21.27 -3.59 -4.88
N VAL A 106 22.08 -3.99 -3.89
CA VAL A 106 21.77 -5.19 -3.08
C VAL A 106 20.48 -4.97 -2.28
N THR A 107 20.28 -3.76 -1.74
CA THR A 107 19.04 -3.42 -1.06
C THR A 107 17.83 -3.52 -1.99
N ASP A 108 17.96 -3.00 -3.20
CA ASP A 108 16.89 -3.06 -4.20
C ASP A 108 16.53 -4.51 -4.56
N LYS A 109 17.55 -5.35 -4.83
CA LYS A 109 17.33 -6.76 -5.17
C LYS A 109 16.70 -7.58 -4.06
N LEU A 110 17.07 -7.35 -2.80
CA LEU A 110 16.58 -8.14 -1.66
C LEU A 110 15.25 -7.63 -1.09
N LEU A 111 14.93 -6.35 -1.30
CA LEU A 111 13.71 -5.72 -0.80
C LEU A 111 12.89 -5.16 -1.95
N ASN A 112 13.21 -3.93 -2.36
CA ASN A 112 12.64 -3.19 -3.48
C ASN A 112 13.17 -1.75 -3.44
N SER A 113 12.86 -1.00 -4.50
CA SER A 113 13.29 0.37 -4.70
C SER A 113 12.86 1.35 -3.61
N ASN A 114 11.78 1.07 -2.86
CA ASN A 114 11.40 1.93 -1.73
C ASN A 114 12.42 1.89 -0.60
N PHE A 115 12.98 0.72 -0.30
CA PHE A 115 14.00 0.58 0.74
C PHE A 115 15.35 1.10 0.24
N ALA A 116 15.70 0.80 -1.02
CA ALA A 116 16.95 1.25 -1.62
C ALA A 116 17.04 2.78 -1.71
N VAL A 117 15.96 3.45 -2.13
CA VAL A 117 15.95 4.93 -2.18
C VAL A 117 16.04 5.54 -0.79
N MET A 118 15.32 4.99 0.20
CA MET A 118 15.39 5.47 1.58
C MET A 118 16.80 5.32 2.14
N PHE A 119 17.42 4.15 1.95
CA PHE A 119 18.80 3.90 2.36
C PHE A 119 19.74 4.93 1.76
N ARG A 120 19.69 5.08 0.44
CA ARG A 120 20.61 5.92 -0.31
C ARG A 120 20.45 7.39 0.05
N VAL A 121 19.21 7.89 0.11
CA VAL A 121 18.90 9.26 0.52
C VAL A 121 19.40 9.51 1.95
N GLU A 122 19.18 8.57 2.88
CA GLU A 122 19.68 8.68 4.24
C GLU A 122 21.21 8.81 4.27
N GLN A 123 21.93 7.97 3.52
CA GLN A 123 23.39 8.04 3.45
C GLN A 123 23.87 9.36 2.84
N LEU A 124 23.25 9.82 1.76
CA LEU A 124 23.59 11.07 1.09
C LEU A 124 23.26 12.31 1.92
N ARG A 125 22.29 12.22 2.84
CA ARG A 125 21.91 13.30 3.75
C ARG A 125 22.72 13.35 5.04
N LYS A 126 23.47 12.30 5.39
CA LYS A 126 24.19 12.21 6.68
C LYS A 126 25.02 13.46 7.00
N ASP A 127 25.63 14.05 5.99
CA ASP A 127 26.49 15.23 6.13
C ASP A 127 25.78 16.58 5.90
N SER A 128 24.47 16.58 5.65
CA SER A 128 23.71 17.83 5.61
C SER A 128 23.70 18.51 6.98
N THR A 129 23.69 19.84 6.99
CA THR A 129 23.66 20.64 8.22
C THR A 129 22.49 20.25 9.13
N LEU A 130 21.31 20.01 8.55
CA LEU A 130 20.12 19.59 9.28
C LEU A 130 20.28 18.18 9.88
N ALA A 131 20.79 17.21 9.12
CA ALA A 131 20.98 15.85 9.63
C ALA A 131 22.02 15.81 10.76
N GLN A 132 23.15 16.51 10.61
CA GLN A 132 24.18 16.60 11.65
C GLN A 132 23.64 17.28 12.92
N PHE A 133 22.85 18.36 12.76
CA PHE A 133 22.17 19.00 13.88
C PHE A 133 21.22 18.03 14.59
N ASN A 134 20.35 17.35 13.85
CA ASN A 134 19.36 16.43 14.39
C ASN A 134 20.03 15.25 15.11
N GLN A 135 21.10 14.71 14.53
CA GLN A 135 21.88 13.63 15.14
C GLN A 135 22.52 14.08 16.45
N LYS A 136 23.16 15.26 16.46
CA LYS A 136 23.76 15.83 17.66
C LYS A 136 22.71 16.12 18.74
N ALA A 137 21.62 16.80 18.39
CA ALA A 137 20.53 17.11 19.32
C ALA A 137 19.91 15.83 19.91
N THR A 138 19.72 14.81 19.09
CA THR A 138 19.23 13.50 19.56
C THR A 138 20.20 12.86 20.55
N LYS A 139 21.50 12.89 20.25
CA LYS A 139 22.55 12.37 21.13
C LYS A 139 22.59 13.12 22.46
N ASP A 140 22.55 14.46 22.42
CA ASP A 140 22.63 15.32 23.60
C ASP A 140 21.41 15.09 24.51
N VAL A 141 20.20 14.98 23.94
CA VAL A 141 18.98 14.65 24.70
C VAL A 141 19.06 13.25 25.31
N LYS A 142 19.53 12.25 24.55
CA LYS A 142 19.72 10.90 25.10
C LYS A 142 20.72 10.87 26.26
N GLN A 143 21.83 11.61 26.14
CA GLN A 143 22.82 11.73 27.20
C GLN A 143 22.25 12.43 28.44
N GLU A 144 21.43 13.46 28.26
CA GLU A 144 20.80 14.17 29.36
C GLU A 144 19.76 13.31 30.09
N LEU A 145 18.97 12.53 29.36
CA LEU A 145 18.05 11.55 29.95
C LEU A 145 18.79 10.50 30.78
N ILE A 146 19.92 9.98 30.29
CA ILE A 146 20.78 9.07 31.05
C ILE A 146 21.27 9.73 32.35
N LYS A 147 21.74 10.99 32.28
CA LYS A 147 22.20 11.73 33.48
C LYS A 147 21.08 11.92 34.50
N GLN A 148 19.84 12.04 34.06
CA GLN A 148 18.65 12.15 34.92
C GLN A 148 18.17 10.80 35.48
N GLY A 149 18.89 9.71 35.19
CA GLY A 149 18.59 8.37 35.71
C GLY A 149 17.55 7.61 34.89
N HIS A 150 17.22 8.08 33.69
CA HIS A 150 16.34 7.34 32.78
C HIS A 150 17.14 6.25 32.03
N GLU A 151 16.61 5.04 32.02
CA GLU A 151 17.10 3.99 31.11
C GLU A 151 16.62 4.28 29.69
N LEU A 152 17.53 4.16 28.70
CA LEU A 152 17.19 4.28 27.27
C LEU A 152 16.51 3.00 26.72
N SER A 153 15.80 2.28 27.57
CA SER A 153 14.97 1.12 27.23
C SER A 153 13.50 1.55 27.12
N GLY A 154 12.67 0.73 26.47
CA GLY A 154 11.24 0.99 26.33
C GLY A 154 10.94 2.33 25.65
N PHE A 155 10.18 3.21 26.32
CA PHE A 155 9.72 4.50 25.80
C PHE A 155 10.85 5.39 25.24
N PHE A 156 12.03 5.38 25.87
CA PHE A 156 13.14 6.28 25.53
C PHE A 156 14.04 5.76 24.40
N ALA A 157 13.92 4.48 24.02
CA ALA A 157 14.78 3.87 23.00
C ALA A 157 14.65 4.57 21.63
N GLY A 158 13.43 4.98 21.28
CA GLY A 158 13.08 5.58 19.99
C GLY A 158 13.13 7.10 19.92
N ILE A 159 13.56 7.82 20.98
CA ILE A 159 13.56 9.29 20.95
C ILE A 159 14.49 9.81 19.85
N LYS A 160 13.94 10.74 19.05
CA LYS A 160 14.64 11.53 18.04
C LYS A 160 14.28 12.99 18.23
N MET A 161 15.28 13.86 18.08
CA MET A 161 15.12 15.30 18.05
C MET A 161 15.36 15.80 16.64
N SER A 162 14.47 16.65 16.15
CA SER A 162 14.60 17.30 14.85
C SER A 162 14.39 18.80 14.96
N LYS A 163 15.21 19.57 14.25
CA LYS A 163 14.94 20.99 14.01
C LYS A 163 13.68 21.10 13.14
N LYS A 164 12.79 22.02 13.50
CA LYS A 164 11.60 22.32 12.71
C LYS A 164 12.01 23.02 11.41
N VAL A 165 11.42 22.58 10.28
CA VAL A 165 11.64 23.11 8.94
C VAL A 165 10.27 23.31 8.25
N PRO A 166 9.97 24.50 7.71
CA PRO A 166 10.79 25.71 7.82
C PRO A 166 10.84 26.21 9.27
N ALA A 167 11.81 27.06 9.59
CA ALA A 167 11.90 27.70 10.90
C ALA A 167 10.58 28.43 11.25
N PRO A 168 10.14 28.44 12.52
CA PRO A 168 8.87 29.07 12.93
C PRO A 168 8.71 30.52 12.47
N GLU A 169 9.82 31.26 12.38
CA GLU A 169 9.87 32.64 11.93
C GLU A 169 9.43 32.81 10.46
N PHE A 170 9.39 31.72 9.69
CA PHE A 170 9.03 31.70 8.29
C PHE A 170 7.57 31.28 8.00
N GLU A 171 6.80 30.85 9.01
CA GLU A 171 5.43 30.32 8.82
C GLU A 171 4.45 31.33 8.20
N ASN A 172 4.67 32.63 8.39
CA ASN A 172 3.77 33.68 7.93
C ASN A 172 4.41 34.62 6.88
N LEU A 173 5.47 34.19 6.19
CA LEU A 173 6.20 35.03 5.24
C LEU A 173 5.29 35.66 4.18
N SER A 174 4.29 34.91 3.70
CA SER A 174 3.34 35.37 2.67
C SER A 174 2.48 36.56 3.10
N SER A 175 2.32 36.79 4.41
CA SER A 175 1.56 37.92 4.97
C SER A 175 2.39 39.19 5.19
N LEU A 176 3.72 39.09 5.08
CA LEU A 176 4.66 40.18 5.37
C LEU A 176 4.96 40.99 4.12
N SER A 177 5.22 42.29 4.29
CA SER A 177 5.77 43.14 3.24
C SER A 177 7.22 42.75 2.90
N ALA A 178 7.70 43.14 1.72
CA ALA A 178 9.08 42.83 1.29
C ALA A 178 10.15 43.33 2.28
N THR A 179 9.94 44.48 2.93
CA THR A 179 10.86 45.04 3.94
C THR A 179 10.84 44.24 5.24
N GLU A 180 9.66 43.74 5.64
CA GLU A 180 9.53 42.86 6.80
C GLU A 180 10.16 41.50 6.54
N GLN A 181 9.92 40.91 5.36
CA GLN A 181 10.58 39.67 4.92
C GLN A 181 12.10 39.81 4.96
N GLN A 182 12.64 40.90 4.42
CA GLN A 182 14.07 41.19 4.45
C GLN A 182 14.62 41.29 5.89
N SER A 183 13.86 41.90 6.79
CA SER A 183 14.24 42.01 8.20
C SER A 183 14.26 40.63 8.88
N VAL A 184 13.26 39.79 8.59
CA VAL A 184 13.21 38.40 9.08
C VAL A 184 14.43 37.62 8.61
N PHE A 185 14.79 37.67 7.32
CA PHE A 185 15.95 36.96 6.77
C PHE A 185 17.29 37.41 7.36
N ILE A 186 17.42 38.68 7.76
CA ILE A 186 18.62 39.18 8.44
C ILE A 186 18.69 38.67 9.88
N THR A 187 17.57 38.71 10.61
CA THR A 187 17.52 38.28 12.02
C THR A 187 17.60 36.76 12.19
N THR A 188 17.03 36.02 11.23
CA THR A 188 16.99 34.57 11.18
C THR A 188 17.46 34.15 9.78
N PRO A 189 18.77 33.95 9.59
CA PRO A 189 19.32 33.53 8.30
C PRO A 189 18.67 32.22 7.82
N PRO A 190 18.09 32.19 6.62
CA PRO A 190 17.45 31.00 6.09
C PRO A 190 18.47 29.91 5.76
N SER A 191 18.09 28.65 5.97
CA SER A 191 18.87 27.49 5.53
C SER A 191 18.38 26.94 4.20
N ILE A 192 19.18 26.06 3.57
CA ILE A 192 18.78 25.37 2.34
C ILE A 192 17.53 24.50 2.54
N ASP A 193 17.35 23.96 3.76
CA ASP A 193 16.19 23.16 4.16
C ASP A 193 14.92 24.03 4.28
N ASP A 194 15.05 25.26 4.81
CA ASP A 194 13.95 26.22 4.86
C ASP A 194 13.49 26.59 3.44
N ALA A 195 14.45 26.83 2.53
CA ALA A 195 14.16 27.11 1.13
C ALA A 195 13.43 25.94 0.46
N ALA A 196 13.92 24.71 0.64
CA ALA A 196 13.30 23.51 0.11
C ALA A 196 11.85 23.33 0.59
N ALA A 197 11.60 23.57 1.88
CA ALA A 197 10.24 23.48 2.44
C ALA A 197 9.30 24.56 1.89
N LEU A 198 9.77 25.81 1.82
CA LEU A 198 8.96 26.93 1.33
C LEU A 198 8.69 26.86 -0.18
N MET A 199 9.51 26.14 -0.96
CA MET A 199 9.21 25.86 -2.37
C MET A 199 7.96 24.98 -2.54
N LEU A 200 7.71 24.07 -1.61
CA LEU A 200 6.54 23.19 -1.64
C LEU A 200 5.26 23.87 -1.13
N ASP A 201 5.35 25.06 -0.54
CA ASP A 201 4.20 25.82 -0.08
C ASP A 201 3.64 26.71 -1.21
N GLU A 202 2.47 26.34 -1.74
CA GLU A 202 1.80 27.05 -2.85
C GLU A 202 1.43 28.51 -2.51
N HIS A 203 1.33 28.87 -1.23
CA HIS A 203 1.01 30.23 -0.80
C HIS A 203 2.23 31.16 -0.80
N VAL A 204 3.45 30.62 -0.93
CA VAL A 204 4.68 31.40 -1.01
C VAL A 204 4.98 31.73 -2.47
N SER A 205 5.10 33.03 -2.77
CA SER A 205 5.39 33.51 -4.11
C SER A 205 6.83 33.19 -4.56
N ASN A 206 7.05 33.06 -5.87
CA ASN A 206 8.39 32.89 -6.44
C ASN A 206 9.33 34.04 -6.03
N GLN A 207 8.83 35.28 -5.98
CA GLN A 207 9.62 36.43 -5.58
C GLN A 207 10.12 36.32 -4.13
N THR A 208 9.26 35.86 -3.22
CA THR A 208 9.63 35.63 -1.82
C THR A 208 10.68 34.52 -1.70
N ILE A 209 10.52 33.41 -2.45
CA ILE A 209 11.50 32.32 -2.49
C ILE A 209 12.85 32.82 -3.03
N ILE A 210 12.84 33.57 -4.13
CA ILE A 210 14.07 34.15 -4.73
C ILE A 210 14.77 35.10 -3.74
N SER A 211 14.01 35.96 -3.05
CA SER A 211 14.56 36.84 -2.01
C SER A 211 15.16 36.06 -0.84
N LEU A 212 14.54 34.95 -0.44
CA LEU A 212 15.09 34.05 0.58
C LEU A 212 16.38 33.36 0.11
N LEU A 213 16.39 32.80 -1.11
CA LEU A 213 17.55 32.14 -1.70
C LEU A 213 18.77 33.08 -1.84
N ALA A 214 18.53 34.38 -2.01
CA ALA A 214 19.60 35.38 -2.06
C ALA A 214 20.41 35.50 -0.76
N HIS A 215 19.86 35.02 0.37
CA HIS A 215 20.50 35.03 1.69
C HIS A 215 21.20 33.70 2.02
N ILE A 216 21.25 32.76 1.08
CA ILE A 216 21.89 31.45 1.27
C ILE A 216 23.19 31.42 0.46
N ASP A 217 24.31 31.26 1.15
CA ASP A 217 25.64 31.29 0.54
C ASP A 217 25.90 30.09 -0.39
N ASN A 218 25.59 28.87 0.08
CA ASN A 218 25.81 27.64 -0.67
C ASN A 218 24.49 26.98 -1.08
N LEU A 219 24.04 27.27 -2.30
CA LEU A 219 22.82 26.70 -2.88
C LEU A 219 22.98 25.26 -3.38
N ASN A 220 24.22 24.73 -3.46
CA ASN A 220 24.51 23.33 -3.77
C ASN A 220 24.67 22.48 -2.50
N ALA A 221 24.40 23.03 -1.31
CA ALA A 221 24.40 22.26 -0.07
C ALA A 221 23.33 21.16 -0.10
N SER A 222 23.66 20.00 0.46
CA SER A 222 22.71 18.88 0.57
C SER A 222 21.53 19.26 1.45
N VAL A 223 20.33 19.12 0.90
CA VAL A 223 19.06 19.28 1.61
C VAL A 223 18.80 18.05 2.48
N GLY A 224 18.72 18.26 3.79
CA GLY A 224 18.35 17.25 4.78
C GLY A 224 16.84 17.15 5.00
N PHE A 225 16.05 18.15 4.59
CA PHE A 225 14.59 18.12 4.62
C PHE A 225 14.06 16.92 3.82
N ASP A 226 13.14 16.16 4.41
CA ASP A 226 12.85 14.78 4.01
C ASP A 226 11.50 14.57 3.31
N LYS A 227 11.01 15.60 2.59
CA LYS A 227 9.74 15.51 1.85
C LYS A 227 9.86 14.85 0.48
N LEU A 228 11.01 14.98 -0.18
CA LEU A 228 11.28 14.36 -1.48
C LEU A 228 12.49 13.43 -1.39
N ASP A 229 12.57 12.43 -2.26
CA ASP A 229 13.72 11.51 -2.36
C ASP A 229 14.87 12.14 -3.19
N THR A 230 15.35 13.30 -2.74
CA THR A 230 16.45 14.07 -3.33
C THR A 230 17.21 14.86 -2.27
N ILE A 231 18.46 15.21 -2.56
CA ILE A 231 19.30 16.10 -1.74
C ILE A 231 19.50 17.48 -2.37
N SER A 232 18.90 17.75 -3.54
CA SER A 232 19.10 18.98 -4.28
C SER A 232 17.94 19.95 -4.07
N VAL A 233 18.25 21.21 -3.73
CA VAL A 233 17.23 22.28 -3.67
C VAL A 233 16.57 22.53 -5.04
N LEU A 234 17.31 22.26 -6.12
CA LEU A 234 16.78 22.41 -7.48
C LEU A 234 15.61 21.45 -7.72
N ASP A 235 15.72 20.21 -7.23
CA ASP A 235 14.68 19.20 -7.44
C ASP A 235 13.40 19.56 -6.67
N TYR A 236 13.50 20.24 -5.52
CA TYR A 236 12.35 20.82 -4.82
C TYR A 236 11.65 21.92 -5.63
N ALA A 237 12.41 22.79 -6.30
CA ALA A 237 11.85 23.82 -7.17
C ALA A 237 11.19 23.20 -8.42
N ILE A 238 11.78 22.13 -8.96
CA ILE A 238 11.24 21.37 -10.10
C ILE A 238 9.95 20.67 -9.71
N ASP A 239 9.92 20.01 -8.56
CA ASP A 239 8.75 19.30 -8.04
C ASP A 239 7.54 20.22 -7.90
N ALA A 240 7.77 21.43 -7.40
CA ALA A 240 6.77 22.49 -7.28
C ALA A 240 6.45 23.21 -8.61
N SER A 241 7.06 22.80 -9.73
CA SER A 241 6.91 23.43 -11.06
C SER A 241 7.22 24.94 -11.07
N ARG A 242 8.22 25.40 -10.32
CA ARG A 242 8.56 26.83 -10.19
C ARG A 242 9.65 27.25 -11.18
N ALA A 243 9.27 27.45 -12.44
CA ALA A 243 10.22 27.72 -13.53
C ALA A 243 11.12 28.95 -13.30
N GLU A 244 10.58 30.02 -12.71
CA GLU A 244 11.36 31.24 -12.38
C GLU A 244 12.41 30.99 -11.29
N VAL A 245 12.06 30.19 -10.28
CA VAL A 245 12.97 29.81 -9.19
C VAL A 245 14.07 28.90 -9.73
N VAL A 246 13.73 27.93 -10.59
CA VAL A 246 14.70 27.09 -11.30
C VAL A 246 15.68 27.95 -12.12
N SER A 247 15.17 28.91 -12.89
CA SER A 247 15.99 29.88 -13.63
C SER A 247 16.94 30.67 -12.72
N TYR A 248 16.48 31.10 -11.54
CA TYR A 248 17.31 31.78 -10.57
C TYR A 248 18.42 30.88 -10.03
N LEU A 249 18.10 29.64 -9.66
CA LEU A 249 19.08 28.65 -9.17
C LEU A 249 20.16 28.37 -10.22
N PHE A 250 19.80 28.17 -11.49
CA PHE A 250 20.78 28.00 -12.56
C PHE A 250 21.68 29.22 -12.76
N LYS A 251 21.14 30.45 -12.68
CA LYS A 251 21.95 31.68 -12.73
C LYS A 251 22.92 31.80 -11.57
N ARG A 252 22.59 31.18 -10.43
CA ARG A 252 23.44 31.11 -9.22
C ARG A 252 24.40 29.92 -9.22
N GLY A 253 24.48 29.15 -10.30
CA GLY A 253 25.43 28.04 -10.44
C GLY A 253 25.01 26.76 -9.72
N VAL A 254 23.70 26.57 -9.50
CA VAL A 254 23.18 25.28 -9.05
C VAL A 254 23.16 24.32 -10.22
N GLU A 255 23.69 23.11 -10.03
CA GLU A 255 23.79 22.10 -11.08
C GLU A 255 22.65 21.06 -11.00
N PRO A 256 22.20 20.49 -12.14
CA PRO A 256 21.26 19.37 -12.15
C PRO A 256 21.77 18.17 -11.33
N SER A 257 20.86 17.53 -10.59
CA SER A 257 21.18 16.30 -9.85
C SER A 257 21.44 15.14 -10.81
N LYS A 258 22.44 14.32 -10.48
CA LYS A 258 22.95 13.23 -11.34
C LYS A 258 23.30 11.95 -10.56
N ASP A 259 22.69 11.77 -9.40
CA ASP A 259 22.86 10.55 -8.62
C ASP A 259 22.50 9.32 -9.47
N ALA A 260 23.32 8.26 -9.40
CA ALA A 260 23.19 7.11 -10.30
C ALA A 260 21.91 6.29 -10.09
N TYR A 261 21.30 6.36 -8.90
CA TYR A 261 20.13 5.55 -8.54
C TYR A 261 18.85 6.40 -8.40
N MET A 262 18.93 7.52 -7.67
CA MET A 262 17.80 8.43 -7.43
C MET A 262 17.37 9.16 -8.71
N GLY A 263 16.19 9.79 -8.66
CA GLY A 263 15.72 10.65 -9.74
C GLY A 263 16.68 11.80 -10.05
N SER A 264 17.05 11.97 -11.32
CA SER A 264 17.75 13.19 -11.78
C SER A 264 16.79 14.37 -11.86
N SER A 265 17.32 15.60 -11.90
CA SER A 265 16.50 16.80 -12.13
C SER A 265 15.64 16.70 -13.40
N MET A 266 16.16 16.05 -14.46
CA MET A 266 15.40 15.82 -15.69
C MET A 266 14.25 14.83 -15.48
N GLU A 267 14.48 13.75 -14.71
CA GLU A 267 13.45 12.74 -14.41
C GLU A 267 12.33 13.34 -13.54
N TRP A 268 12.67 14.17 -12.54
CA TRP A 268 11.69 14.94 -11.76
C TRP A 268 10.87 15.88 -12.66
N ALA A 269 11.53 16.59 -13.59
CA ALA A 269 10.85 17.52 -14.48
C ALA A 269 9.90 16.81 -15.46
N LEU A 270 10.30 15.65 -16.00
CA LEU A 270 9.46 14.83 -16.87
C LEU A 270 8.24 14.26 -16.12
N SER A 271 8.42 13.80 -14.88
CA SER A 271 7.30 13.35 -14.04
C SER A 271 6.29 14.47 -13.79
N ARG A 272 6.75 15.70 -13.54
CA ARG A 272 5.86 16.86 -13.35
C ARG A 272 5.18 17.31 -14.63
N LEU A 273 5.85 17.21 -15.78
CA LEU A 273 5.25 17.47 -17.10
C LEU A 273 4.10 16.50 -17.43
N MET A 274 4.18 15.25 -16.97
CA MET A 274 3.10 14.26 -17.15
C MET A 274 1.87 14.59 -16.29
N VAL A 275 2.06 14.92 -15.00
CA VAL A 275 0.96 15.01 -14.01
C VAL A 275 0.27 16.39 -13.99
N GLY A 276 0.97 17.48 -14.33
CA GLY A 276 0.49 18.84 -14.09
C GLY A 276 -0.24 19.46 -15.28
N ASP A 277 -1.57 19.45 -15.31
CA ASP A 277 -2.33 20.22 -16.32
C ASP A 277 -2.32 21.73 -16.02
N ALA A 278 -2.45 22.13 -14.75
CA ALA A 278 -2.48 23.55 -14.36
C ALA A 278 -1.14 24.28 -14.55
N ASN A 279 -0.02 23.56 -14.37
CA ASN A 279 1.35 24.11 -14.43
C ASN A 279 2.18 23.53 -15.59
N LYS A 280 1.52 22.98 -16.62
CA LYS A 280 2.18 22.27 -17.72
C LYS A 280 3.19 23.14 -18.48
N ALA A 281 2.90 24.43 -18.62
CA ALA A 281 3.78 25.40 -19.27
C ALA A 281 5.08 25.60 -18.49
N ASP A 282 5.00 25.73 -17.16
CA ASP A 282 6.18 25.88 -16.31
C ASP A 282 7.01 24.59 -16.28
N ALA A 283 6.36 23.42 -16.19
CA ALA A 283 7.03 22.13 -16.28
C ALA A 283 7.78 21.96 -17.61
N ALA A 284 7.14 22.31 -18.74
CA ALA A 284 7.78 22.28 -20.06
C ALA A 284 8.98 23.25 -20.14
N ALA A 285 8.85 24.46 -19.60
CA ALA A 285 9.94 25.43 -19.55
C ALA A 285 11.12 24.94 -18.69
N ILE A 286 10.85 24.22 -17.61
CA ILE A 286 11.89 23.59 -16.78
C ILE A 286 12.63 22.50 -17.56
N VAL A 287 11.91 21.62 -18.27
CA VAL A 287 12.53 20.58 -19.12
C VAL A 287 13.42 21.22 -20.19
N GLN A 288 12.97 22.30 -20.82
CA GLN A 288 13.79 23.04 -21.80
C GLN A 288 15.06 23.63 -21.18
N GLN A 289 14.97 24.22 -19.98
CA GLN A 289 16.14 24.73 -19.27
C GLN A 289 17.14 23.61 -18.95
N LEU A 290 16.65 22.43 -18.56
CA LEU A 290 17.46 21.25 -18.30
C LEU A 290 18.09 20.66 -19.57
N GLN A 291 17.37 20.66 -20.70
CA GLN A 291 17.94 20.28 -22.01
C GLN A 291 19.10 21.21 -22.39
N GLY A 292 18.94 22.52 -22.18
CA GLY A 292 20.02 23.50 -22.41
C GLY A 292 21.25 23.28 -21.52
N LYS A 293 21.09 22.57 -20.40
CA LYS A 293 22.16 22.13 -19.49
C LYS A 293 22.68 20.72 -19.78
N GLN A 294 22.19 20.07 -20.84
CA GLN A 294 22.54 18.69 -21.19
C GLN A 294 22.23 17.71 -20.04
N ALA A 295 21.16 17.97 -19.29
CA ALA A 295 20.71 17.05 -18.25
C ALA A 295 20.01 15.84 -18.89
N ASN A 296 20.40 14.64 -18.46
CA ASN A 296 19.93 13.37 -19.01
C ASN A 296 18.91 12.68 -18.10
N ALA A 297 18.13 11.76 -18.69
CA ALA A 297 17.15 10.95 -17.98
C ALA A 297 17.22 9.47 -18.40
N ARG A 298 16.65 8.57 -17.59
CA ARG A 298 16.53 7.14 -17.91
C ARG A 298 15.29 6.89 -18.76
N PHE A 299 15.42 6.09 -19.81
CA PHE A 299 14.30 5.76 -20.67
C PHE A 299 14.17 4.24 -20.82
N ASN A 300 12.95 3.74 -20.66
CA ASN A 300 12.59 2.39 -21.11
C ASN A 300 12.31 2.39 -22.61
N GLN A 301 11.67 3.47 -23.08
CA GLN A 301 11.39 3.71 -24.47
C GLN A 301 11.45 5.22 -24.73
N GLN A 302 12.06 5.61 -25.86
CA GLN A 302 12.18 7.00 -26.26
C GLN A 302 12.10 7.11 -27.79
N ASP A 303 10.89 7.04 -28.32
CA ASP A 303 10.62 7.22 -29.74
C ASP A 303 9.26 7.89 -29.97
N SER A 304 8.88 8.12 -31.23
CA SER A 304 7.62 8.79 -31.58
C SER A 304 6.35 8.04 -31.17
N SER A 305 6.47 6.74 -30.85
CA SER A 305 5.34 5.91 -30.41
C SER A 305 5.15 5.93 -28.90
N LEU A 306 6.21 6.19 -28.13
CA LEU A 306 6.17 6.27 -26.67
C LEU A 306 7.46 6.89 -26.13
N VAL A 307 7.30 7.80 -25.16
CA VAL A 307 8.41 8.23 -24.30
C VAL A 307 8.04 7.88 -22.86
N GLU A 308 8.78 6.96 -22.25
CA GLU A 308 8.55 6.58 -20.87
C GLU A 308 9.85 6.22 -20.13
N GLY A 309 9.81 6.40 -18.82
CA GLY A 309 10.89 6.08 -17.92
C GLY A 309 10.41 5.99 -16.47
N PHE A 310 11.20 5.32 -15.65
CA PHE A 310 10.96 5.17 -14.23
C PHE A 310 12.19 5.60 -13.42
N PHE A 311 11.93 6.06 -12.21
CA PHE A 311 12.92 6.20 -11.16
C PHE A 311 12.24 5.83 -9.82
N PRO A 312 12.99 5.62 -8.72
CA PRO A 312 12.37 5.14 -7.49
C PRO A 312 11.12 5.96 -7.10
N ARG A 313 9.97 5.26 -6.97
CA ARG A 313 8.63 5.78 -6.61
C ARG A 313 7.95 6.73 -7.61
N GLN A 314 8.54 6.96 -8.78
CA GLN A 314 8.02 7.91 -9.75
C GLN A 314 8.15 7.36 -11.17
N TYR A 315 7.29 7.84 -12.05
CA TYR A 315 7.35 7.50 -13.48
C TYR A 315 6.91 8.69 -14.32
N TYR A 316 7.23 8.62 -15.61
CA TYR A 316 6.64 9.48 -16.63
C TYR A 316 6.36 8.65 -17.88
N ARG A 317 5.28 9.01 -18.57
CA ARG A 317 4.83 8.35 -19.79
C ARG A 317 4.11 9.38 -20.66
N PHE A 318 4.47 9.42 -21.94
CA PHE A 318 3.87 10.28 -22.94
C PHE A 318 3.50 9.45 -24.16
N GLU A 319 2.21 9.39 -24.46
CA GLU A 319 1.66 8.71 -25.64
C GLU A 319 1.88 9.57 -26.91
N PRO A 320 1.73 9.02 -28.13
CA PRO A 320 2.03 9.74 -29.37
C PRO A 320 1.35 11.11 -29.52
N ALA A 321 0.08 11.19 -29.07
CA ALA A 321 -0.68 12.44 -29.12
C ALA A 321 -0.11 13.50 -28.16
N GLU A 322 0.38 13.09 -27.01
CA GLU A 322 0.96 13.98 -26.00
C GLU A 322 2.35 14.45 -26.43
N ILE A 323 3.17 13.57 -26.99
CA ILE A 323 4.48 13.94 -27.58
C ILE A 323 4.29 15.01 -28.64
N ALA A 324 3.35 14.80 -29.58
CA ALA A 324 3.05 15.76 -30.63
C ALA A 324 2.52 17.09 -30.07
N LEU A 325 1.64 17.04 -29.07
CA LEU A 325 1.10 18.23 -28.41
C LEU A 325 2.20 19.04 -27.70
N ILE A 326 3.08 18.37 -26.94
CA ILE A 326 4.19 19.01 -26.21
C ILE A 326 5.14 19.70 -27.19
N GLN A 327 5.49 19.01 -28.29
CA GLN A 327 6.31 19.59 -29.35
C GLN A 327 5.63 20.81 -30.00
N GLN A 328 4.34 20.71 -30.32
CA GLN A 328 3.61 21.77 -31.01
C GLN A 328 3.39 23.00 -30.11
N GLN A 329 3.00 22.78 -28.86
CA GLN A 329 2.58 23.86 -27.95
C GLN A 329 3.77 24.54 -27.27
N TYR A 330 4.80 23.78 -26.92
CA TYR A 330 5.94 24.30 -26.15
C TYR A 330 7.25 24.33 -26.94
N GLY A 331 7.30 23.70 -28.13
CA GLY A 331 8.55 23.58 -28.89
C GLY A 331 9.56 22.62 -28.22
N LEU A 332 9.08 21.71 -27.37
CA LEU A 332 9.91 20.79 -26.60
C LEU A 332 9.96 19.41 -27.27
N ASP A 333 11.13 19.04 -27.78
CA ASP A 333 11.36 17.71 -28.36
C ASP A 333 11.88 16.74 -27.32
N LEU A 334 11.01 15.86 -26.83
CA LEU A 334 11.35 14.85 -25.84
C LEU A 334 12.34 13.81 -26.37
N LEU A 335 12.48 13.66 -27.68
CA LEU A 335 13.40 12.71 -28.31
C LEU A 335 14.86 13.22 -28.34
N GLN A 336 15.08 14.50 -28.04
CA GLN A 336 16.43 15.10 -27.95
C GLN A 336 17.02 15.05 -26.54
N ILE A 337 16.26 14.58 -25.55
CA ILE A 337 16.79 14.42 -24.18
C ILE A 337 17.80 13.28 -24.19
N GLY A 338 19.02 13.52 -23.71
CA GLY A 338 20.04 12.49 -23.62
C GLY A 338 19.65 11.38 -22.62
N ALA A 339 19.98 10.14 -22.97
CA ALA A 339 19.84 9.01 -22.07
C ALA A 339 20.97 8.98 -21.04
N ARG A 340 20.70 8.44 -19.85
CA ARG A 340 21.73 8.05 -18.86
C ARG A 340 21.59 6.59 -18.49
N ASP A 341 22.71 5.97 -18.12
CA ASP A 341 22.76 4.57 -17.75
C ASP A 341 22.03 4.29 -16.44
N GLU A 342 21.45 3.09 -16.34
CA GLU A 342 20.84 2.57 -15.11
C GLU A 342 21.91 1.90 -14.23
N LEU A 343 21.85 2.16 -12.93
CA LEU A 343 22.69 1.48 -11.97
C LEU A 343 22.32 -0.01 -11.91
N SER A 344 23.31 -0.89 -12.06
CA SER A 344 23.10 -2.34 -12.03
C SER A 344 24.18 -3.02 -11.20
N ILE A 345 23.84 -4.22 -10.70
CA ILE A 345 24.77 -5.08 -9.97
C ILE A 345 24.67 -6.51 -10.53
N SER A 346 25.81 -7.18 -10.68
CA SER A 346 25.89 -8.57 -11.15
C SER A 346 25.20 -9.52 -10.15
N ASP A 347 24.62 -10.61 -10.65
CA ASP A 347 24.02 -11.67 -9.82
C ASP A 347 25.08 -12.46 -9.04
N GLU A 348 26.34 -12.36 -9.47
CA GLU A 348 27.53 -12.97 -8.86
C GLU A 348 28.25 -12.02 -7.88
N HIS A 349 27.66 -10.85 -7.56
CA HIS A 349 28.30 -9.88 -6.67
C HIS A 349 28.49 -10.46 -5.25
N PRO A 350 29.70 -10.36 -4.64
CA PRO A 350 30.00 -11.02 -3.37
C PRO A 350 29.02 -10.71 -2.23
N LEU A 351 28.68 -9.43 -2.04
CA LEU A 351 27.72 -9.02 -1.00
C LEU A 351 26.32 -9.60 -1.24
N LEU A 352 25.88 -9.65 -2.50
CA LEU A 352 24.56 -10.19 -2.85
C LEU A 352 24.51 -11.69 -2.54
N LEU A 353 25.54 -12.43 -2.96
CA LEU A 353 25.66 -13.86 -2.71
C LEU A 353 25.72 -14.17 -1.21
N GLU A 354 26.48 -13.39 -0.44
CA GLU A 354 26.58 -13.55 1.02
C GLU A 354 25.21 -13.37 1.68
N LEU A 355 24.49 -12.29 1.36
CA LEU A 355 23.19 -12.00 1.97
C LEU A 355 22.10 -12.98 1.50
N LEU A 356 22.12 -13.44 0.25
CA LEU A 356 21.23 -14.48 -0.24
C LEU A 356 21.47 -15.80 0.51
N ALA A 357 22.73 -16.17 0.76
CA ALA A 357 23.05 -17.37 1.55
C ALA A 357 22.56 -17.26 3.00
N GLN A 358 22.71 -16.09 3.63
CA GLN A 358 22.17 -15.84 4.98
C GLN A 358 20.65 -15.91 5.01
N GLN A 359 19.97 -15.27 4.04
CA GLN A 359 18.52 -15.30 3.90
C GLN A 359 17.99 -16.72 3.70
N GLN A 360 18.65 -17.51 2.84
CA GLN A 360 18.28 -18.89 2.60
C GLN A 360 18.43 -19.74 3.86
N ALA A 361 19.59 -19.66 4.56
CA ALA A 361 19.82 -20.41 5.79
C ALA A 361 18.80 -20.06 6.89
N TYR A 362 18.45 -18.78 7.01
CA TYR A 362 17.39 -18.34 7.93
C TYR A 362 16.03 -18.94 7.55
N THR A 363 15.68 -18.90 6.27
CA THR A 363 14.38 -19.35 5.77
C THR A 363 14.25 -20.88 5.88
N GLU A 364 15.29 -21.64 5.58
CA GLU A 364 15.37 -23.09 5.79
C GLU A 364 15.09 -23.46 7.24
N LYS A 365 15.74 -22.77 8.18
CA LYS A 365 15.53 -22.96 9.63
C LYS A 365 14.09 -22.60 10.03
N ALA A 366 13.57 -21.48 9.55
CA ALA A 366 12.22 -21.00 9.89
C ALA A 366 11.12 -21.96 9.39
N LEU A 367 11.31 -22.52 8.19
CA LEU A 367 10.35 -23.42 7.55
C LEU A 367 10.55 -24.90 7.92
N LYS A 368 11.66 -25.25 8.58
CA LYS A 368 12.06 -26.65 8.87
C LYS A 368 12.16 -27.50 7.60
N VAL A 369 12.75 -26.93 6.55
CA VAL A 369 12.97 -27.57 5.25
C VAL A 369 14.46 -27.59 4.94
N SER A 370 14.99 -28.74 4.57
CA SER A 370 16.36 -28.89 4.05
C SER A 370 16.39 -28.69 2.53
N ASP A 371 17.47 -28.08 2.01
CA ASP A 371 17.72 -27.92 0.57
C ASP A 371 16.59 -27.14 -0.14
N LEU A 372 16.24 -25.97 0.42
CA LEU A 372 15.13 -25.15 -0.04
C LEU A 372 15.35 -24.69 -1.50
N ALA A 373 16.61 -24.45 -1.89
CA ALA A 373 17.01 -24.15 -3.27
C ALA A 373 16.55 -25.21 -4.28
N LYS A 374 16.49 -26.49 -3.88
CA LYS A 374 15.99 -27.59 -4.73
C LYS A 374 14.46 -27.75 -4.64
N VAL A 375 13.87 -27.52 -3.48
CA VAL A 375 12.43 -27.69 -3.24
C VAL A 375 11.60 -26.60 -3.92
N LEU A 376 12.03 -25.34 -3.86
CA LEU A 376 11.25 -24.22 -4.42
C LEU A 376 10.99 -24.35 -5.93
N PRO A 377 11.97 -24.67 -6.80
CA PRO A 377 11.71 -24.88 -8.23
C PRO A 377 10.77 -26.05 -8.52
N GLN A 378 10.86 -27.13 -7.74
CA GLN A 378 9.94 -28.27 -7.88
C GLN A 378 8.50 -27.87 -7.56
N CYS A 379 8.32 -27.08 -6.49
CA CYS A 379 7.01 -26.56 -6.14
C CYS A 379 6.45 -25.56 -7.16
N ARG A 380 7.28 -24.66 -7.71
CA ARG A 380 6.87 -23.78 -8.81
C ARG A 380 6.38 -24.57 -10.01
N ASN A 381 7.14 -25.60 -10.43
CA ASN A 381 6.73 -26.50 -11.52
C ASN A 381 5.39 -27.21 -11.26
N THR A 382 5.12 -27.62 -10.02
CA THR A 382 3.81 -28.21 -9.65
C THR A 382 2.68 -27.20 -9.80
N ILE A 383 2.87 -25.96 -9.34
CA ILE A 383 1.91 -24.88 -9.51
C ILE A 383 1.69 -24.55 -10.99
N ASP A 384 2.76 -24.44 -11.76
CA ASP A 384 2.70 -24.12 -13.19
C ASP A 384 1.95 -25.19 -13.98
N LYS A 385 2.17 -26.48 -13.68
CA LYS A 385 1.42 -27.59 -14.28
C LYS A 385 -0.07 -27.52 -13.98
N VAL A 386 -0.44 -27.20 -12.74
CA VAL A 386 -1.84 -27.04 -12.35
C VAL A 386 -2.48 -25.84 -13.04
N ASN A 387 -1.78 -24.70 -13.10
CA ASN A 387 -2.24 -23.49 -13.77
C ASN A 387 -2.39 -23.70 -15.28
N ALA A 388 -1.43 -24.40 -15.91
CA ALA A 388 -1.47 -24.77 -17.32
C ALA A 388 -2.60 -25.75 -17.65
N LYS A 389 -2.98 -26.63 -16.72
CA LYS A 389 -4.14 -27.51 -16.91
C LYS A 389 -5.47 -26.77 -16.81
N TRP A 390 -5.57 -25.77 -15.93
CA TRP A 390 -6.84 -25.09 -15.64
C TRP A 390 -7.16 -23.92 -16.56
N GLN A 391 -6.20 -23.02 -16.81
CA GLN A 391 -6.31 -21.86 -17.73
C GLN A 391 -7.70 -21.20 -17.80
N PRO A 392 -8.22 -20.63 -16.68
CA PRO A 392 -9.51 -19.97 -16.68
C PRO A 392 -9.49 -18.73 -17.59
N LYS A 393 -10.59 -18.47 -18.28
CA LYS A 393 -10.79 -17.23 -19.04
C LYS A 393 -11.16 -16.08 -18.11
N ASP A 394 -10.74 -14.89 -18.48
CA ASP A 394 -11.09 -13.67 -17.76
C ASP A 394 -12.61 -13.43 -17.77
N ALA A 395 -13.21 -13.29 -16.58
CA ALA A 395 -14.65 -13.12 -16.43
C ALA A 395 -15.14 -11.80 -17.05
N TYR A 396 -14.38 -10.71 -16.91
CA TYR A 396 -14.75 -9.40 -17.45
C TYR A 396 -14.74 -9.40 -18.98
N LEU A 397 -13.79 -10.10 -19.60
CA LEU A 397 -13.73 -10.31 -21.04
C LEU A 397 -14.98 -11.06 -21.52
N LEU A 398 -15.34 -12.18 -20.87
CA LEU A 398 -16.51 -12.98 -21.24
C LEU A 398 -17.82 -12.20 -21.07
N ILE A 399 -17.96 -11.46 -19.97
CA ILE A 399 -19.13 -10.61 -19.72
C ILE A 399 -19.20 -9.50 -20.76
N GLY A 400 -18.10 -8.80 -21.03
CA GLY A 400 -18.06 -7.73 -22.03
C GLY A 400 -18.34 -8.22 -23.46
N GLN A 401 -17.95 -9.45 -23.79
CA GLN A 401 -18.30 -10.07 -25.06
C GLN A 401 -19.80 -10.41 -25.13
N ALA A 402 -20.35 -10.99 -24.07
CA ALA A 402 -21.77 -11.33 -24.02
C ALA A 402 -22.64 -10.06 -24.10
N ASP A 403 -22.30 -9.03 -23.33
CA ASP A 403 -23.00 -7.74 -23.27
C ASP A 403 -23.00 -7.04 -24.64
N LYS A 404 -21.85 -6.99 -25.34
CA LYS A 404 -21.77 -6.46 -26.71
C LYS A 404 -22.56 -7.27 -27.74
N THR A 405 -22.72 -8.58 -27.53
CA THR A 405 -23.40 -9.47 -28.48
C THR A 405 -24.92 -9.37 -28.32
N TYR A 406 -25.41 -9.08 -27.11
CA TYR A 406 -26.82 -9.04 -26.76
C TYR A 406 -27.21 -7.72 -26.10
N THR A 407 -26.65 -6.61 -26.57
CA THR A 407 -26.78 -5.26 -25.99
C THR A 407 -28.23 -4.87 -25.68
N ASP A 408 -29.18 -5.28 -26.54
CA ASP A 408 -30.60 -4.93 -26.39
C ASP A 408 -31.42 -6.01 -25.65
N ASN A 409 -30.78 -7.04 -25.10
CA ASN A 409 -31.43 -8.17 -24.46
C ASN A 409 -30.63 -8.71 -23.27
N PRO A 410 -30.71 -8.05 -22.09
CA PRO A 410 -29.99 -8.45 -20.89
C PRO A 410 -30.35 -9.86 -20.41
N ASP A 411 -31.60 -10.29 -20.64
CA ASP A 411 -32.07 -11.63 -20.35
C ASP A 411 -31.30 -12.71 -21.11
N LYS A 412 -31.05 -12.46 -22.39
CA LYS A 412 -30.26 -13.34 -23.25
C LYS A 412 -28.79 -13.33 -22.85
N THR A 413 -28.25 -12.18 -22.43
CA THR A 413 -26.90 -12.09 -21.85
C THR A 413 -26.77 -13.03 -20.65
N ILE A 414 -27.69 -12.92 -19.68
CA ILE A 414 -27.70 -13.78 -18.49
C ILE A 414 -27.80 -15.26 -18.87
N GLU A 415 -28.69 -15.61 -19.81
CA GLU A 415 -28.85 -17.00 -20.25
C GLU A 415 -27.57 -17.58 -20.87
N GLN A 416 -26.84 -16.80 -21.66
CA GLN A 416 -25.58 -17.26 -22.26
C GLN A 416 -24.46 -17.36 -21.22
N LEU A 417 -24.37 -16.41 -20.29
CA LEU A 417 -23.38 -16.46 -19.21
C LEU A 417 -23.61 -17.68 -18.32
N ALA A 418 -24.86 -17.97 -17.95
CA ALA A 418 -25.23 -19.14 -17.15
C ALA A 418 -24.84 -20.48 -17.80
N LYS A 419 -24.87 -20.57 -19.14
CA LYS A 419 -24.40 -21.76 -19.89
C LYS A 419 -22.89 -21.94 -19.84
N VAL A 420 -22.14 -20.84 -19.65
CA VAL A 420 -20.68 -20.89 -19.55
C VAL A 420 -20.27 -21.24 -18.12
N ASP A 421 -20.72 -20.45 -17.15
CA ASP A 421 -20.60 -20.71 -15.72
C ASP A 421 -21.58 -19.80 -14.93
N PRO A 422 -22.37 -20.31 -13.97
CA PRO A 422 -23.27 -19.51 -13.14
C PRO A 422 -22.58 -18.35 -12.40
N SER A 423 -21.28 -18.45 -12.11
CA SER A 423 -20.53 -17.36 -11.46
C SER A 423 -20.47 -16.08 -12.31
N LEU A 424 -20.55 -16.20 -13.64
CA LEU A 424 -20.57 -15.05 -14.54
C LEU A 424 -21.88 -14.26 -14.45
N VAL A 425 -23.00 -14.92 -14.12
CA VAL A 425 -24.28 -14.24 -13.86
C VAL A 425 -24.14 -13.36 -12.62
N ASP A 426 -23.65 -13.93 -11.51
CA ASP A 426 -23.45 -13.17 -10.27
C ASP A 426 -22.47 -12.00 -10.45
N CYS A 427 -21.41 -12.20 -11.24
CA CYS A 427 -20.47 -11.15 -11.62
C CYS A 427 -21.11 -10.03 -12.43
N MET A 428 -21.97 -10.37 -13.40
CA MET A 428 -22.70 -9.39 -14.20
C MET A 428 -23.67 -8.60 -13.33
N LEU A 429 -24.44 -9.28 -12.45
CA LEU A 429 -25.39 -8.63 -11.55
C LEU A 429 -24.69 -7.59 -10.67
N LYS A 430 -23.49 -7.87 -10.15
CA LYS A 430 -22.69 -6.87 -9.40
C LYS A 430 -22.38 -5.59 -10.18
N ARG A 431 -22.38 -5.63 -11.52
CA ARG A 431 -22.03 -4.48 -12.39
C ARG A 431 -23.23 -3.67 -12.86
N VAL A 432 -24.42 -4.28 -12.86
CA VAL A 432 -25.65 -3.63 -13.31
C VAL A 432 -26.20 -2.77 -12.17
N GLY A 433 -26.46 -1.49 -12.45
CA GLY A 433 -26.82 -0.49 -11.44
C GLY A 433 -28.04 -0.87 -10.60
N ASP A 434 -29.00 -1.57 -11.18
CA ASP A 434 -30.24 -1.98 -10.49
C ASP A 434 -29.99 -2.99 -9.36
N TYR A 435 -28.85 -3.68 -9.36
CA TYR A 435 -28.43 -4.63 -8.33
C TYR A 435 -27.26 -4.10 -7.47
N GLN A 436 -26.99 -2.80 -7.59
CA GLN A 436 -26.03 -2.07 -6.76
C GLN A 436 -26.78 -1.16 -5.80
N ARG A 437 -26.53 -1.33 -4.50
CA ARG A 437 -26.92 -0.33 -3.52
C ARG A 437 -25.75 0.64 -3.33
N ARG A 438 -25.85 1.83 -3.93
CA ARG A 438 -24.78 2.84 -3.80
C ARG A 438 -24.68 3.30 -2.36
N GLN A 439 -23.45 3.31 -1.85
CA GLN A 439 -23.12 3.84 -0.52
C GLN A 439 -22.08 4.94 -0.70
N GLN A 440 -22.32 6.11 -0.11
CA GLN A 440 -21.42 7.24 -0.21
C GLN A 440 -21.02 7.74 1.19
N PHE A 441 -19.72 7.61 1.48
CA PHE A 441 -19.11 8.03 2.73
C PHE A 441 -19.32 9.52 3.01
N ILE A 442 -19.53 9.84 4.29
CA ILE A 442 -19.59 11.20 4.80
C ILE A 442 -18.52 11.36 5.89
N SER A 443 -17.62 12.32 5.72
CA SER A 443 -16.56 12.59 6.69
C SER A 443 -17.07 13.30 7.94
N ASN A 444 -16.32 13.17 9.04
CA ASN A 444 -16.51 13.92 10.29
C ASN A 444 -17.86 13.68 11.00
N LEU A 445 -18.32 12.43 11.05
CA LEU A 445 -19.54 12.04 11.76
C LEU A 445 -19.30 11.39 13.13
N ASP A 446 -18.05 11.20 13.56
CA ASP A 446 -17.71 10.54 14.83
C ASP A 446 -18.48 11.07 16.05
N PRO A 447 -18.69 12.40 16.22
CA PRO A 447 -19.46 12.90 17.35
C PRO A 447 -20.94 12.48 17.31
N ILE A 448 -21.50 12.29 16.12
CA ILE A 448 -22.90 11.89 15.92
C ILE A 448 -23.03 10.38 16.13
N PHE A 449 -22.12 9.56 15.59
CA PHE A 449 -22.11 8.11 15.81
C PHE A 449 -21.93 7.71 17.28
N ARG A 450 -21.31 8.57 18.10
CA ARG A 450 -21.25 8.36 19.55
C ARG A 450 -22.63 8.23 20.20
N LEU A 451 -23.67 8.87 19.66
CA LEU A 451 -25.04 8.76 20.17
C LEU A 451 -25.55 7.31 20.12
N LEU A 452 -25.16 6.53 19.10
CA LEU A 452 -25.52 5.11 18.99
C LEU A 452 -24.90 4.28 20.11
N SER A 453 -23.64 4.54 20.46
CA SER A 453 -22.98 3.86 21.59
C SER A 453 -23.62 4.17 22.96
N GLU A 454 -24.41 5.24 23.03
CA GLU A 454 -25.18 5.63 24.21
C GLU A 454 -26.65 5.14 24.15
N GLY A 455 -27.03 4.38 23.11
CA GLY A 455 -28.39 3.88 22.89
C GLY A 455 -29.39 4.94 22.42
N LYS A 456 -28.93 6.12 21.99
CA LYS A 456 -29.77 7.26 21.59
C LYS A 456 -29.99 7.29 20.07
N VAL A 457 -30.66 6.27 19.57
CA VAL A 457 -30.89 6.09 18.12
C VAL A 457 -31.74 7.21 17.51
N ILE A 458 -32.75 7.72 18.22
CA ILE A 458 -33.59 8.82 17.71
C ILE A 458 -32.79 10.13 17.58
N ASP A 459 -31.99 10.49 18.60
CA ASP A 459 -31.13 11.69 18.54
C ASP A 459 -30.10 11.58 17.41
N PHE A 460 -29.60 10.37 17.15
CA PHE A 460 -28.73 10.07 16.02
C PHE A 460 -29.44 10.33 14.68
N ILE A 461 -30.64 9.75 14.50
CA ILE A 461 -31.46 9.90 13.29
C ILE A 461 -31.70 11.39 13.00
N ASP A 462 -32.16 12.15 13.98
CA ASP A 462 -32.44 13.59 13.85
C ASP A 462 -31.18 14.38 13.47
N SER A 463 -30.04 14.07 14.11
CA SER A 463 -28.75 14.74 13.85
C SER A 463 -28.20 14.46 12.45
N ILE A 464 -28.45 13.27 11.92
CA ILE A 464 -28.07 12.89 10.56
C ILE A 464 -29.00 13.57 9.55
N LEU A 465 -30.33 13.50 9.75
CA LEU A 465 -31.32 14.08 8.84
C LEU A 465 -31.24 15.62 8.73
N ALA A 466 -30.64 16.30 9.70
CA ALA A 466 -30.34 17.73 9.63
C ALA A 466 -29.26 18.09 8.58
N LYS A 467 -28.58 17.10 7.97
CA LYS A 467 -27.56 17.31 6.94
C LYS A 467 -28.14 17.16 5.53
N PRO A 468 -27.51 17.77 4.51
CA PRO A 468 -27.87 17.50 3.12
C PRO A 468 -27.41 16.08 2.73
N LEU A 469 -28.35 15.16 2.55
CA LEU A 469 -28.09 13.76 2.23
C LEU A 469 -28.73 13.39 0.90
N ASN A 470 -28.00 12.61 0.08
CA ASN A 470 -28.60 11.84 -1.00
C ASN A 470 -28.90 10.40 -0.54
N ASP A 471 -29.60 9.61 -1.36
CA ASP A 471 -29.96 8.23 -1.01
C ASP A 471 -28.74 7.34 -0.76
N ALA A 472 -27.64 7.55 -1.48
CA ALA A 472 -26.40 6.79 -1.25
C ALA A 472 -25.75 7.12 0.11
N ASN A 473 -25.87 8.37 0.56
CA ASN A 473 -25.46 8.77 1.91
C ASN A 473 -26.36 8.11 2.97
N LYS A 474 -27.68 8.12 2.77
CA LYS A 474 -28.64 7.47 3.68
C LYS A 474 -28.37 5.98 3.81
N ASN A 475 -28.18 5.28 2.68
CA ASN A 475 -27.85 3.86 2.66
C ASN A 475 -26.56 3.53 3.44
N TRP A 476 -25.51 4.33 3.24
CA TRP A 476 -24.26 4.17 3.98
C TRP A 476 -24.49 4.36 5.48
N VAL A 477 -25.15 5.46 5.90
CA VAL A 477 -25.39 5.74 7.32
C VAL A 477 -26.29 4.68 7.96
N PHE A 478 -27.32 4.22 7.25
CA PHE A 478 -28.21 3.14 7.71
C PHE A 478 -27.42 1.87 8.02
N SER A 479 -26.58 1.42 7.07
CA SER A 479 -25.74 0.24 7.29
C SER A 479 -24.75 0.44 8.43
N GLN A 480 -24.09 1.61 8.51
CA GLN A 480 -23.15 1.91 9.60
C GLN A 480 -23.82 1.94 10.98
N ALA A 481 -25.06 2.43 11.07
CA ALA A 481 -25.78 2.48 12.34
C ALA A 481 -26.08 1.09 12.88
N LEU A 482 -26.46 0.15 12.01
CA LEU A 482 -26.69 -1.25 12.38
C LEU A 482 -25.42 -1.95 12.88
N GLU A 483 -24.21 -1.53 12.47
CA GLU A 483 -22.98 -2.10 13.01
C GLU A 483 -22.80 -1.87 14.53
N PHE A 484 -23.50 -0.89 15.10
CA PHE A 484 -23.49 -0.65 16.55
C PHE A 484 -24.44 -1.58 17.28
N ASP A 485 -25.66 -1.72 16.77
CA ASP A 485 -26.70 -2.59 17.32
C ASP A 485 -27.73 -2.92 16.23
N SER A 486 -27.99 -4.20 15.98
CA SER A 486 -28.99 -4.62 14.99
C SER A 486 -30.42 -4.28 15.40
N HIS A 487 -30.69 -4.12 16.69
CA HIS A 487 -32.03 -3.74 17.20
C HIS A 487 -32.44 -2.32 16.80
N PHE A 488 -31.51 -1.51 16.29
CA PHE A 488 -31.84 -0.20 15.73
C PHE A 488 -32.60 -0.29 14.38
N TYR A 489 -32.75 -1.49 13.82
CA TYR A 489 -33.40 -1.68 12.52
C TYR A 489 -34.80 -1.06 12.47
N ASP A 490 -35.66 -1.32 13.45
CA ASP A 490 -37.05 -0.84 13.43
C ASP A 490 -37.11 0.69 13.51
N ASP A 491 -36.27 1.32 14.34
CA ASP A 491 -36.21 2.78 14.45
C ASP A 491 -35.71 3.42 13.15
N LEU A 492 -34.68 2.83 12.53
CA LEU A 492 -34.13 3.29 11.26
C LEU A 492 -35.14 3.09 10.11
N PHE A 493 -35.81 1.93 10.06
CA PHE A 493 -36.84 1.57 9.09
C PHE A 493 -38.02 2.53 9.13
N ASN A 494 -38.43 2.97 10.31
CA ASN A 494 -39.54 3.91 10.51
C ASN A 494 -39.13 5.39 10.34
N SER A 495 -37.90 5.68 9.91
CA SER A 495 -37.37 7.04 9.75
C SER A 495 -37.19 7.47 8.29
N GLU A 496 -36.95 8.76 8.05
CA GLU A 496 -36.60 9.27 6.71
C GLU A 496 -35.19 8.86 6.23
N LEU A 497 -34.41 8.14 7.06
CA LEU A 497 -33.16 7.50 6.61
C LEU A 497 -33.41 6.23 5.80
N PHE A 498 -34.59 5.63 5.91
CA PHE A 498 -34.94 4.47 5.12
C PHE A 498 -35.10 4.86 3.64
N VAL A 499 -34.31 4.20 2.78
CA VAL A 499 -34.42 4.28 1.32
C VAL A 499 -34.95 2.93 0.82
N ASP A 500 -34.24 1.87 1.20
CA ASP A 500 -34.55 0.48 0.94
C ASP A 500 -34.05 -0.40 2.11
N PRO A 501 -34.55 -1.64 2.24
CA PRO A 501 -34.03 -2.58 3.22
C PRO A 501 -32.53 -2.82 3.00
N ILE A 502 -31.77 -2.97 4.09
CA ILE A 502 -30.38 -3.43 4.00
C ILE A 502 -30.34 -4.75 3.22
N GLN A 503 -29.34 -4.90 2.35
CA GLN A 503 -29.19 -6.09 1.52
C GLN A 503 -28.12 -7.01 2.11
N TYR A 504 -28.23 -8.33 1.94
CA TYR A 504 -27.24 -9.26 2.50
C TYR A 504 -25.82 -9.03 1.95
N PHE A 505 -25.68 -8.53 0.72
CA PHE A 505 -24.36 -8.14 0.19
C PHE A 505 -23.75 -6.90 0.85
N ASP A 506 -24.51 -6.14 1.65
CA ASP A 506 -23.99 -5.03 2.47
C ASP A 506 -23.39 -5.53 3.79
N PHE A 507 -23.66 -6.77 4.19
CA PHE A 507 -23.22 -7.29 5.48
C PHE A 507 -21.71 -7.49 5.49
N ASN A 508 -21.06 -6.85 6.46
CA ASN A 508 -19.65 -7.08 6.78
C ASN A 508 -19.50 -8.25 7.77
N ASP A 509 -18.27 -8.56 8.18
CA ASP A 509 -18.00 -9.72 9.04
C ASP A 509 -18.60 -9.58 10.45
N ARG A 510 -18.80 -8.35 10.97
CA ARG A 510 -19.48 -8.11 12.25
C ARG A 510 -20.99 -8.38 12.16
N MET A 511 -21.58 -8.05 11.02
CA MET A 511 -23.00 -8.31 10.72
C MET A 511 -23.28 -9.80 10.48
N PHE A 512 -22.25 -10.63 10.27
CA PHE A 512 -22.35 -12.09 10.24
C PHE A 512 -21.98 -12.72 11.60
N SER A 513 -22.51 -12.17 12.69
CA SER A 513 -22.40 -12.74 14.04
C SER A 513 -23.76 -13.24 14.54
N VAL A 514 -23.74 -14.19 15.48
CA VAL A 514 -24.97 -14.74 16.07
C VAL A 514 -25.79 -13.63 16.74
N ASP A 515 -25.14 -12.74 17.49
CA ASP A 515 -25.78 -11.65 18.19
C ASP A 515 -26.46 -10.67 17.21
N PHE A 516 -25.75 -10.28 16.15
CA PHE A 516 -26.31 -9.37 15.14
C PHE A 516 -27.54 -9.97 14.45
N LEU A 517 -27.42 -11.23 13.97
CA LEU A 517 -28.53 -11.90 13.28
C LEU A 517 -29.73 -12.11 14.22
N THR A 518 -29.48 -12.46 15.49
CA THR A 518 -30.55 -12.60 16.49
C THR A 518 -31.28 -11.27 16.69
N GLY A 519 -30.58 -10.15 16.82
CA GLY A 519 -31.23 -8.84 16.96
C GLY A 519 -32.01 -8.41 15.71
N LEU A 520 -31.59 -8.81 14.51
CA LEU A 520 -32.40 -8.61 13.30
C LEU A 520 -33.64 -9.52 13.25
N GLU A 521 -33.56 -10.77 13.72
CA GLU A 521 -34.73 -11.68 13.84
C GLU A 521 -35.77 -11.17 14.83
N GLU A 522 -35.32 -10.50 15.89
CA GLU A 522 -36.19 -9.85 16.88
C GLU A 522 -36.80 -8.54 16.36
N SER A 523 -36.24 -7.96 15.28
CA SER A 523 -36.74 -6.79 14.57
C SER A 523 -37.71 -7.19 13.45
N SER A 524 -38.26 -6.21 12.71
CA SER A 524 -39.16 -6.48 11.59
C SER A 524 -38.45 -6.92 10.28
N TYR A 525 -37.17 -7.28 10.32
CA TYR A 525 -36.38 -7.64 9.13
C TYR A 525 -36.55 -9.11 8.76
N ASP A 526 -36.86 -9.40 7.49
CA ASP A 526 -37.03 -10.77 7.00
C ASP A 526 -35.69 -11.39 6.61
N LEU A 527 -35.13 -12.24 7.49
CA LEU A 527 -33.92 -13.02 7.19
C LEU A 527 -34.18 -14.28 6.34
N HIS A 528 -35.44 -14.70 6.15
CA HIS A 528 -35.79 -15.88 5.37
C HIS A 528 -36.03 -15.56 3.88
N GLY A 529 -36.02 -14.28 3.51
CA GLY A 529 -36.13 -13.82 2.12
C GLY A 529 -34.82 -13.89 1.33
N HIS A 530 -34.80 -13.20 0.19
CA HIS A 530 -33.63 -13.02 -0.66
C HIS A 530 -33.33 -11.53 -0.87
N ASP A 531 -32.08 -11.21 -1.18
CA ASP A 531 -31.69 -9.86 -1.59
C ASP A 531 -32.07 -9.55 -3.05
N TYR A 532 -31.78 -8.34 -3.52
CA TYR A 532 -32.04 -7.94 -4.91
C TYR A 532 -31.30 -8.78 -5.96
N ARG A 533 -30.29 -9.58 -5.57
CA ARG A 533 -29.57 -10.50 -6.45
C ARG A 533 -30.14 -11.92 -6.40
N GLY A 534 -31.27 -12.11 -5.71
CA GLY A 534 -31.91 -13.41 -5.53
C GLY A 534 -31.14 -14.35 -4.61
N LYS A 535 -30.25 -13.83 -3.75
CA LYS A 535 -29.42 -14.63 -2.86
C LYS A 535 -29.96 -14.63 -1.43
N THR A 536 -29.89 -15.78 -0.78
CA THR A 536 -30.33 -15.96 0.61
C THR A 536 -29.25 -15.57 1.61
N LEU A 537 -29.61 -15.43 2.89
CA LEU A 537 -28.63 -15.25 3.95
C LEU A 537 -27.63 -16.42 4.02
N LEU A 538 -28.09 -17.66 3.80
CA LEU A 538 -27.24 -18.86 3.76
C LEU A 538 -26.17 -18.76 2.66
N PHE A 539 -26.53 -18.27 1.48
CA PHE A 539 -25.57 -18.05 0.39
C PHE A 539 -24.40 -17.17 0.86
N TYR A 540 -24.69 -16.02 1.47
CA TYR A 540 -23.64 -15.11 1.93
C TYR A 540 -22.87 -15.63 3.14
N ALA A 541 -23.49 -16.38 4.05
CA ALA A 541 -22.77 -17.07 5.12
C ALA A 541 -21.70 -18.03 4.56
N VAL A 542 -22.01 -18.73 3.47
CA VAL A 542 -21.04 -19.58 2.76
C VAL A 542 -19.95 -18.75 2.07
N VAL A 543 -20.31 -17.64 1.39
CA VAL A 543 -19.34 -16.71 0.78
C VAL A 543 -18.34 -16.18 1.80
N LYS A 544 -18.80 -15.83 3.02
CA LYS A 544 -17.97 -15.37 4.13
C LYS A 544 -17.21 -16.49 4.83
N GLY A 545 -17.61 -17.74 4.59
CA GLY A 545 -16.94 -18.93 5.09
C GLY A 545 -17.06 -19.15 6.60
N ASN A 546 -18.07 -18.58 7.26
CA ASN A 546 -18.32 -18.72 8.69
C ASN A 546 -19.10 -20.02 8.98
N VAL A 547 -18.40 -21.11 9.32
CA VAL A 547 -18.98 -22.45 9.52
C VAL A 547 -20.03 -22.47 10.63
N ASP A 548 -19.80 -21.77 11.73
CA ASP A 548 -20.74 -21.73 12.87
C ASP A 548 -22.07 -21.09 12.47
N ILE A 549 -22.03 -19.99 11.70
CA ILE A 549 -23.24 -19.36 11.18
C ILE A 549 -23.92 -20.26 10.15
N ILE A 550 -23.17 -20.87 9.23
CA ILE A 550 -23.75 -21.81 8.25
C ILE A 550 -24.50 -22.92 8.98
N LYS A 551 -23.88 -23.52 10.02
CA LYS A 551 -24.48 -24.58 10.83
C LYS A 551 -25.78 -24.12 11.51
N ARG A 552 -25.78 -22.95 12.16
CA ARG A 552 -26.99 -22.35 12.75
C ARG A 552 -28.09 -22.24 11.70
N LEU A 553 -27.82 -21.59 10.56
CA LEU A 553 -28.80 -21.37 9.51
C LEU A 553 -29.35 -22.69 8.93
N VAL A 554 -28.53 -23.72 8.81
CA VAL A 554 -28.93 -25.07 8.35
C VAL A 554 -29.82 -25.78 9.38
N ASP A 555 -29.48 -25.67 10.67
CA ASP A 555 -30.24 -26.28 11.75
C ASP A 555 -31.61 -25.59 11.90
N ASP A 556 -31.64 -24.25 11.76
CA ASP A 556 -32.84 -23.40 11.81
C ASP A 556 -33.66 -23.39 10.50
N LYS A 557 -33.24 -24.18 9.50
CA LYS A 557 -33.96 -24.39 8.22
C LYS A 557 -34.14 -23.12 7.38
N PHE A 558 -33.14 -22.25 7.37
CA PHE A 558 -33.07 -21.15 6.42
C PHE A 558 -33.12 -21.67 4.97
N PRO A 559 -33.71 -20.92 4.01
CA PRO A 559 -33.81 -21.40 2.64
C PRO A 559 -32.45 -21.57 1.95
N PHE A 560 -32.28 -22.69 1.25
CA PHE A 560 -31.11 -22.94 0.42
C PHE A 560 -31.11 -22.04 -0.82
N ILE A 561 -32.25 -22.01 -1.51
CA ILE A 561 -32.60 -21.10 -2.60
C ILE A 561 -34.08 -20.74 -2.45
N ILE A 562 -34.52 -19.66 -3.07
CA ILE A 562 -35.93 -19.27 -3.11
C ILE A 562 -36.43 -19.38 -4.55
N ASN A 563 -37.52 -20.13 -4.77
CA ASN A 563 -38.00 -20.52 -6.10
C ASN A 563 -38.99 -19.51 -6.73
N ASP A 564 -39.39 -18.45 -6.01
CA ASP A 564 -40.28 -17.39 -6.50
C ASP A 564 -39.53 -16.14 -6.98
N THR A 565 -38.20 -16.19 -7.01
CA THR A 565 -37.35 -15.15 -7.59
C THR A 565 -37.53 -15.05 -9.10
N ASP A 566 -37.19 -13.90 -9.68
CA ASP A 566 -37.03 -13.76 -11.12
C ASP A 566 -36.18 -14.93 -11.69
N PRO A 567 -36.65 -15.66 -12.72
CA PRO A 567 -35.94 -16.79 -13.31
C PRO A 567 -34.50 -16.50 -13.74
N GLN A 568 -34.15 -15.24 -13.93
CA GLN A 568 -32.79 -14.82 -14.27
C GLN A 568 -31.87 -14.75 -13.06
N LEU A 569 -32.39 -14.34 -11.90
CA LEU A 569 -31.63 -14.28 -10.65
C LEU A 569 -31.29 -15.69 -10.14
N SER A 570 -32.17 -16.67 -10.41
CA SER A 570 -31.96 -18.07 -10.04
C SER A 570 -30.92 -18.80 -10.91
N LYS A 571 -30.36 -18.17 -11.95
CA LYS A 571 -29.33 -18.76 -12.84
C LYS A 571 -27.90 -18.59 -12.33
N GLY A 572 -27.71 -17.81 -11.26
CA GLY A 572 -26.42 -17.64 -10.60
C GLY A 572 -26.02 -18.83 -9.74
N LEU A 573 -25.00 -18.65 -8.90
CA LEU A 573 -24.53 -19.69 -7.99
C LEU A 573 -25.57 -19.98 -6.89
N ASP A 574 -25.67 -21.24 -6.50
CA ASP A 574 -26.32 -21.65 -5.25
C ASP A 574 -25.28 -21.78 -4.10
N PRO A 575 -25.70 -22.00 -2.85
CA PRO A 575 -24.75 -22.13 -1.74
C PRO A 575 -23.71 -23.25 -1.91
N LEU A 576 -24.06 -24.38 -2.54
CA LEU A 576 -23.11 -25.48 -2.73
C LEU A 576 -22.07 -25.15 -3.80
N HIS A 577 -22.45 -24.44 -4.87
CA HIS A 577 -21.48 -23.89 -5.81
C HIS A 577 -20.42 -23.02 -5.13
N VAL A 578 -20.83 -22.16 -4.19
CA VAL A 578 -19.91 -21.29 -3.45
C VAL A 578 -18.99 -22.12 -2.54
N ALA A 579 -19.54 -23.08 -1.79
CA ALA A 579 -18.74 -23.95 -0.91
C ALA A 579 -17.69 -24.76 -1.66
N LEU A 580 -17.95 -25.09 -2.94
CA LEU A 580 -17.01 -25.81 -3.80
C LEU A 580 -16.07 -24.88 -4.59
N SER A 581 -16.26 -23.56 -4.53
CA SER A 581 -15.36 -22.60 -5.17
C SER A 581 -14.06 -22.47 -4.39
N ILE A 582 -12.92 -22.55 -5.08
CA ILE A 582 -11.58 -22.51 -4.46
C ILE A 582 -10.92 -21.12 -4.53
N GLU A 583 -11.72 -20.07 -4.43
CA GLU A 583 -11.23 -18.69 -4.48
C GLU A 583 -10.28 -18.40 -3.30
N PRO A 584 -9.11 -17.75 -3.54
CA PRO A 584 -8.03 -17.67 -2.55
C PRO A 584 -8.39 -17.08 -1.18
N TRP A 585 -9.41 -16.21 -1.11
CA TRP A 585 -9.82 -15.51 0.11
C TRP A 585 -10.95 -16.21 0.87
N GLN A 586 -11.59 -17.22 0.26
CA GLN A 586 -12.82 -17.85 0.77
C GLN A 586 -12.65 -19.34 1.07
N PHE A 587 -11.77 -20.02 0.33
CA PHE A 587 -11.59 -21.46 0.45
C PHE A 587 -10.58 -21.83 1.52
N LYS A 588 -11.07 -22.41 2.61
CA LYS A 588 -10.29 -23.05 3.67
C LYS A 588 -10.45 -24.57 3.54
N PRO A 589 -9.39 -25.31 3.14
CA PRO A 589 -9.43 -26.76 2.98
C PRO A 589 -9.96 -27.50 4.22
N GLU A 590 -9.61 -27.00 5.40
CA GLU A 590 -10.01 -27.53 6.71
C GLU A 590 -11.53 -27.45 6.96
N ASP A 591 -12.20 -26.42 6.43
CA ASP A 591 -13.64 -26.21 6.61
C ASP A 591 -14.48 -26.84 5.48
N ALA A 592 -13.84 -27.15 4.35
CA ALA A 592 -14.55 -27.48 3.10
C ALA A 592 -15.44 -28.72 3.25
N VAL A 593 -14.97 -29.75 3.95
CA VAL A 593 -15.73 -31.00 4.15
C VAL A 593 -16.97 -30.74 5.00
N GLU A 594 -16.85 -29.98 6.09
CA GLU A 594 -17.98 -29.65 6.96
C GLU A 594 -18.99 -28.73 6.27
N LYS A 595 -18.53 -27.71 5.53
CA LYS A 595 -19.41 -26.85 4.73
C LYS A 595 -20.23 -27.66 3.73
N VAL A 596 -19.58 -28.59 3.02
CA VAL A 596 -20.28 -29.47 2.08
C VAL A 596 -21.26 -30.38 2.83
N ASP A 597 -20.89 -30.96 3.98
CA ASP A 597 -21.82 -31.77 4.78
C ASP A 597 -23.11 -31.03 5.13
N LEU A 598 -22.96 -29.82 5.68
CA LEU A 598 -24.08 -28.97 6.08
C LEU A 598 -25.01 -28.67 4.90
N LEU A 599 -24.45 -28.28 3.75
CA LEU A 599 -25.24 -27.92 2.57
C LEU A 599 -25.88 -29.13 1.89
N MET A 600 -25.23 -30.30 1.91
CA MET A 600 -25.78 -31.52 1.35
C MET A 600 -27.02 -32.05 2.09
N ARG A 601 -27.28 -31.58 3.33
CA ARG A 601 -28.52 -31.89 4.08
C ARG A 601 -29.78 -31.37 3.38
N TYR A 602 -29.65 -30.33 2.55
CA TYR A 602 -30.74 -29.81 1.72
C TYR A 602 -31.02 -30.67 0.47
N GLN A 603 -30.18 -31.68 0.20
CA GLN A 603 -30.26 -32.53 -0.99
C GLN A 603 -30.31 -31.72 -2.29
N PRO A 604 -29.37 -30.78 -2.50
CA PRO A 604 -29.39 -29.94 -3.69
C PRO A 604 -29.20 -30.78 -4.96
N LYS A 605 -29.76 -30.31 -6.07
CA LYS A 605 -29.54 -30.92 -7.38
C LYS A 605 -28.09 -30.68 -7.79
N ILE A 606 -27.33 -31.76 -7.91
CA ILE A 606 -25.96 -31.70 -8.42
C ILE A 606 -25.99 -31.55 -9.95
N ASP A 607 -25.37 -30.50 -10.45
CA ASP A 607 -25.23 -30.21 -11.88
C ASP A 607 -23.77 -30.28 -12.35
N GLU A 608 -23.53 -29.98 -13.62
CA GLU A 608 -22.17 -30.00 -14.18
C GLU A 608 -21.23 -28.95 -13.57
N PHE A 609 -21.74 -27.83 -13.08
CA PHE A 609 -20.93 -26.73 -12.55
C PHE A 609 -20.43 -27.00 -11.14
N HIS A 610 -21.20 -27.76 -10.35
CA HIS A 610 -20.73 -28.39 -9.12
C HIS A 610 -19.56 -29.36 -9.40
N LEU A 611 -19.73 -30.23 -10.40
CA LEU A 611 -18.72 -31.24 -10.75
C LEU A 611 -17.44 -30.61 -11.30
N ARG A 612 -17.53 -29.53 -12.07
CA ARG A 612 -16.37 -28.76 -12.53
C ARG A 612 -15.56 -28.20 -11.35
N ARG A 613 -16.24 -27.63 -10.35
CA ARG A 613 -15.61 -27.13 -9.11
C ARG A 613 -14.95 -28.26 -8.32
N MET A 614 -15.60 -29.41 -8.21
CA MET A 614 -14.98 -30.62 -7.65
C MET A 614 -13.76 -31.08 -8.44
N GLY A 615 -13.75 -30.94 -9.77
CA GLY A 615 -12.57 -31.20 -10.61
C GLY A 615 -11.39 -30.31 -10.25
N LEU A 616 -11.66 -29.05 -9.93
CA LEU A 616 -10.65 -28.10 -9.50
C LEU A 616 -10.17 -28.36 -8.06
N ILE A 617 -11.06 -28.78 -7.14
CA ILE A 617 -10.68 -29.28 -5.80
C ILE A 617 -9.82 -30.54 -5.93
N LYS A 618 -10.17 -31.52 -6.77
CA LYS A 618 -9.36 -32.71 -7.03
C LYS A 618 -7.95 -32.36 -7.50
N LEU A 619 -7.84 -31.34 -8.34
CA LEU A 619 -6.56 -30.87 -8.90
C LEU A 619 -5.68 -30.19 -7.85
N LYS A 620 -6.26 -29.35 -6.97
CA LYS A 620 -5.50 -28.51 -6.02
C LYS A 620 -5.42 -29.07 -4.59
N TYR A 621 -6.41 -29.83 -4.18
CA TYR A 621 -6.64 -30.34 -2.82
C TYR A 621 -7.13 -31.82 -2.89
N PRO A 622 -6.29 -32.75 -3.38
CA PRO A 622 -6.71 -34.14 -3.63
C PRO A 622 -7.24 -34.86 -2.38
N ASP A 623 -6.68 -34.57 -1.19
CA ASP A 623 -7.11 -35.20 0.06
C ASP A 623 -8.50 -34.74 0.49
N VAL A 624 -8.79 -33.44 0.35
CA VAL A 624 -10.14 -32.87 0.59
C VAL A 624 -11.15 -33.46 -0.39
N TYR A 625 -10.77 -33.56 -1.66
CA TYR A 625 -11.61 -34.19 -2.68
C TYR A 625 -12.00 -35.63 -2.29
N GLN A 626 -11.03 -36.46 -1.86
CA GLN A 626 -11.29 -37.85 -1.44
C GLN A 626 -12.24 -37.93 -0.25
N GLN A 627 -12.09 -37.03 0.73
CA GLN A 627 -13.00 -36.96 1.89
C GLN A 627 -14.43 -36.63 1.46
N ILE A 628 -14.60 -35.60 0.62
CA ILE A 628 -15.93 -35.19 0.12
C ILE A 628 -16.62 -36.33 -0.63
N ILE A 629 -15.96 -36.98 -1.59
CA ILE A 629 -16.61 -38.01 -2.41
C ILE A 629 -16.86 -39.33 -1.66
N SER A 630 -16.14 -39.56 -0.56
CA SER A 630 -16.39 -40.73 0.30
C SER A 630 -17.72 -40.59 1.05
N ALA A 631 -18.07 -39.37 1.46
CA ALA A 631 -19.36 -39.06 2.08
C ALA A 631 -20.47 -38.83 1.03
N TYR A 632 -20.15 -38.22 -0.11
CA TYR A 632 -21.10 -37.82 -1.15
C TYR A 632 -20.65 -38.30 -2.55
N PRO A 633 -20.87 -39.58 -2.90
CA PRO A 633 -20.45 -40.16 -4.17
C PRO A 633 -21.00 -39.43 -5.41
N GLN A 634 -22.13 -38.75 -5.31
CA GLN A 634 -22.73 -37.95 -6.37
C GLN A 634 -21.89 -36.72 -6.78
N LEU A 635 -20.96 -36.28 -5.93
CA LEU A 635 -20.00 -35.19 -6.22
C LEU A 635 -18.72 -35.70 -6.90
N LYS A 636 -18.63 -37.00 -7.19
CA LYS A 636 -17.47 -37.60 -7.87
C LYS A 636 -17.37 -37.07 -9.30
N VAL A 637 -16.19 -36.56 -9.64
CA VAL A 637 -15.87 -36.05 -10.98
C VAL A 637 -15.87 -37.21 -11.97
N VAL A 638 -16.65 -37.06 -13.05
CA VAL A 638 -16.78 -38.06 -14.13
C VAL A 638 -15.83 -37.75 -15.29
N ASP A 639 -15.56 -36.48 -15.54
CA ASP A 639 -14.60 -36.00 -16.55
C ASP A 639 -13.49 -35.18 -15.88
N ASP A 640 -12.27 -35.72 -15.85
CA ASP A 640 -11.09 -35.12 -15.24
C ASP A 640 -10.55 -33.87 -15.98
N ASN A 641 -11.14 -33.53 -17.12
CA ASN A 641 -10.86 -32.33 -17.90
C ASN A 641 -11.93 -31.25 -17.73
N ALA A 642 -13.08 -31.56 -17.13
CA ALA A 642 -14.13 -30.59 -16.87
C ALA A 642 -13.73 -29.72 -15.66
N LEU A 643 -13.16 -28.55 -15.95
CA LEU A 643 -12.79 -27.54 -14.96
C LEU A 643 -13.64 -26.27 -15.14
N PRO A 644 -13.75 -25.40 -14.12
CA PRO A 644 -14.47 -24.14 -14.25
C PRO A 644 -13.80 -23.27 -15.32
N LEU A 645 -14.58 -22.83 -16.31
CA LEU A 645 -14.08 -22.08 -17.47
C LEU A 645 -13.68 -20.64 -17.14
N SER A 646 -14.21 -20.11 -16.05
CA SER A 646 -13.93 -18.79 -15.53
C SER A 646 -14.22 -18.79 -14.04
N ILE A 647 -13.71 -17.79 -13.32
CA ILE A 647 -14.07 -17.51 -11.95
C ILE A 647 -14.39 -16.02 -11.86
N CYS A 648 -15.56 -15.71 -11.32
CA CYS A 648 -15.88 -14.39 -10.84
C CYS A 648 -15.20 -14.16 -9.49
N GLY A 649 -14.12 -13.39 -9.43
CA GLY A 649 -13.51 -13.04 -8.14
C GLY A 649 -14.51 -12.28 -7.26
N TYR A 650 -14.80 -12.80 -6.06
CA TYR A 650 -15.41 -12.01 -5.00
C TYR A 650 -14.33 -11.13 -4.35
N SER A 651 -14.12 -9.94 -4.91
CA SER A 651 -13.41 -8.84 -4.21
C SER A 651 -14.41 -7.93 -3.51
#